data_AF-A0A9D5MDL1-F1
#
_entry.id   AF-A0A9D5MDL1-F1
#
_cell.length_a   1.000
_cell.length_b   1.000
_cell.length_c   1.000
_cell.angle_alpha   90.00
_cell.angle_beta   90.00
_cell.angle_gamma   90.00
#
_symmetry.space_group_name_H-M   'P 1'
#
loop_
_entity.id
_entity.type
_entity.pdbx_description
1 polymer ?
#
loop_
_entity_poly.entity_id
_entity_poly.type
_entity_poly.pdbx_seq_one_letter_code
_entity_poly.pdbx_strand_id
1 'polypeptide(L)'
;QAKLNENAAGEITYASANTKIAKVDAETGKVTGVAVGKTTVTASTYVPGVEAQIEVEVLPACTFVKLPYSTVTIGVGDTLQLKPQIDEGVATTFSYASQKSKYAKVSDTGLITAVRRGTTTVTVTTGNGKTCKLTVKVVRADTTVSFAESDVEVSVGATKQLKWSFTETDVASVKFAVEDESIASVDKNGVVTGLKMGKTRLKVTAYNGKYALCELTVIGKPESIAISFPKSISAGESVTAGVSFAPEGTSASVTWSVSSGDAIKVSKKGVVTGLKKGKAVLCATAGKLKAEKTVEVLPAPTTLSFAKSKYTVDIGETLKLKPVVDEGSAVSFHWDIATEGFFTIDASGVVHPEAIGKSKVTCSTSNGLSATITVEVADLYTPTDVAITNAPAMMEVGDTWTPKIAVKPSTASASMKWQTGDPNILTLDSKTNTFYALSFGYVTVRGTCTRDSSLTVSVRICVDNPDLEMTIPDRRTTTAEIQQNLSKIRAVRDTALKVVKKLYTAGTITSSEYDARKTAVERAFSMYEFPWMTDTREPYWKAANSEDGAKDFKPGTVYYGLPYTQNNRVNSAESVVNQGYYKDTGKGYYKLNGSKFSDRQYPGNDCSAFASISLWGKGSDRASDTTRAIGKASYYVTINDWTALRTGDLINKSGAHVVVFLYYTDAAKTQFMLIEQGGGEAAINTVSCNVRTVAAYRDAGYSIRRPK
;
A
#
# COMPACT_ATOMS: atom_id res chain seq x y z
N GLN A 1 -24.70 -21.73 82.60
CA GLN A 1 -24.59 -21.23 83.99
C GLN A 1 -25.39 -19.95 84.09
N ALA A 2 -26.21 -19.80 85.12
CA ALA A 2 -26.91 -18.56 85.40
C ALA A 2 -25.92 -17.50 85.91
N LYS A 3 -26.22 -16.22 85.70
CA LYS A 3 -25.40 -15.10 86.15
C LYS A 3 -26.28 -14.12 86.91
N LEU A 4 -25.73 -13.52 87.98
CA LEU A 4 -26.37 -12.39 88.66
C LEU A 4 -26.15 -11.09 87.88
N ASN A 5 -27.03 -10.12 88.08
CA ASN A 5 -26.83 -8.76 87.57
C ASN A 5 -25.57 -8.14 88.20
N GLU A 6 -24.93 -7.21 87.48
CA GLU A 6 -23.74 -6.51 87.98
C GLU A 6 -24.02 -5.86 89.35
N ASN A 7 -23.09 -6.05 90.30
CA ASN A 7 -23.11 -5.58 91.69
C ASN A 7 -24.07 -6.31 92.67
N ALA A 8 -24.72 -7.40 92.26
CA ALA A 8 -25.48 -8.25 93.18
C ALA A 8 -24.57 -9.27 93.89
N ALA A 9 -24.62 -9.32 95.22
CA ALA A 9 -23.97 -10.36 96.02
C ALA A 9 -25.00 -11.41 96.47
N GLY A 10 -24.71 -12.69 96.26
CA GLY A 10 -25.54 -13.82 96.67
C GLY A 10 -25.12 -15.14 96.00
N GLU A 11 -25.46 -16.27 96.61
CA GLU A 11 -25.27 -17.59 96.01
C GLU A 11 -26.46 -17.94 95.11
N ILE A 12 -26.18 -18.58 93.97
CA ILE A 12 -27.20 -19.16 93.08
C ILE A 12 -27.29 -20.65 93.40
N THR A 13 -28.48 -21.12 93.75
CA THR A 13 -28.74 -22.55 93.93
C THR A 13 -29.51 -23.11 92.75
N TYR A 14 -29.14 -24.30 92.30
CA TYR A 14 -29.78 -24.98 91.17
C TYR A 14 -30.62 -26.18 91.64
N ALA A 15 -31.81 -26.33 91.07
CA ALA A 15 -32.68 -27.47 91.31
C ALA A 15 -33.26 -27.99 89.99
N SER A 16 -33.42 -29.31 89.88
CA SER A 16 -34.18 -29.89 88.77
C SER A 16 -35.58 -30.25 89.24
N ALA A 17 -36.57 -29.86 88.45
CA ALA A 17 -37.98 -30.22 88.65
C ALA A 17 -38.20 -31.74 88.60
N ASN A 18 -37.34 -32.48 87.88
CA ASN A 18 -37.38 -33.93 87.81
C ASN A 18 -35.97 -34.53 87.74
N THR A 19 -35.43 -34.87 88.91
CA THR A 19 -34.11 -35.49 89.09
C THR A 19 -34.00 -36.92 88.53
N LYS A 20 -35.12 -37.55 88.15
CA LYS A 20 -35.13 -38.84 87.42
C LYS A 20 -34.83 -38.65 85.93
N ILE A 21 -35.04 -37.47 85.36
CA ILE A 21 -34.73 -37.14 83.96
C ILE A 21 -33.35 -36.49 83.88
N ALA A 22 -33.09 -35.43 84.65
CA ALA A 22 -31.76 -34.83 84.73
C ALA A 22 -31.48 -34.34 86.16
N LYS A 23 -30.27 -34.60 86.66
CA LYS A 23 -29.78 -34.03 87.92
C LYS A 23 -28.99 -32.77 87.63
N VAL A 24 -29.06 -31.79 88.52
CA VAL A 24 -28.21 -30.61 88.47
C VAL A 24 -27.44 -30.53 89.78
N ASP A 25 -26.15 -30.22 89.67
CA ASP A 25 -25.34 -29.86 90.82
C ASP A 25 -25.82 -28.52 91.39
N ALA A 26 -26.18 -28.52 92.68
CA ALA A 26 -26.85 -27.39 93.31
C ALA A 26 -25.99 -26.12 93.39
N GLU A 27 -24.66 -26.24 93.32
CA GLU A 27 -23.72 -25.13 93.44
C GLU A 27 -23.10 -24.77 92.07
N THR A 28 -22.72 -25.76 91.28
CA THR A 28 -22.00 -25.51 90.02
C THR A 28 -22.92 -25.34 88.80
N GLY A 29 -24.19 -25.76 88.91
CA GLY A 29 -25.15 -25.78 87.80
C GLY A 29 -24.82 -26.82 86.71
N LYS A 30 -23.99 -27.82 87.01
CA LYS A 30 -23.63 -28.87 86.05
C LYS A 30 -24.79 -29.86 85.94
N VAL A 31 -25.35 -29.99 84.74
CA VAL A 31 -26.49 -30.90 84.48
C VAL A 31 -25.98 -32.26 84.01
N THR A 32 -26.49 -33.32 84.65
CA THR A 32 -26.23 -34.73 84.30
C THR A 32 -27.55 -35.38 83.90
N GLY A 33 -27.67 -35.79 82.64
CA GLY A 33 -28.84 -36.54 82.16
C GLY A 33 -28.89 -37.94 82.81
N VAL A 34 -30.09 -38.36 83.22
CA VAL A 34 -30.34 -39.63 83.90
C VAL A 34 -31.22 -40.55 83.05
N ALA A 35 -32.32 -40.03 82.50
CA ALA A 35 -33.23 -40.78 81.64
C ALA A 35 -33.80 -39.90 80.54
N VAL A 36 -34.19 -40.51 79.41
CA VAL A 36 -34.77 -39.80 78.27
C VAL A 36 -36.03 -39.06 78.69
N GLY A 37 -36.13 -37.80 78.29
CA GLY A 37 -37.28 -36.94 78.60
C GLY A 37 -36.88 -35.49 78.78
N LYS A 38 -37.87 -34.67 79.12
CA LYS A 38 -37.70 -33.23 79.36
C LYS A 38 -37.90 -32.90 80.83
N THR A 39 -37.05 -32.05 81.37
CA THR A 39 -37.19 -31.52 82.73
C THR A 39 -36.73 -30.08 82.76
N THR A 40 -37.29 -29.28 83.67
CA THR A 40 -36.85 -27.91 83.87
C THR A 40 -35.77 -27.87 84.95
N VAL A 41 -34.69 -27.13 84.69
CA VAL A 41 -33.68 -26.77 85.69
C VAL A 41 -33.90 -25.31 86.05
N THR A 42 -34.12 -25.06 87.34
CA THR A 42 -34.32 -23.73 87.92
C THR A 42 -33.05 -23.31 88.64
N ALA A 43 -32.64 -22.06 88.42
CA ALA A 43 -31.60 -21.38 89.17
C ALA A 43 -32.27 -20.27 90.00
N SER A 44 -32.13 -20.32 91.32
CA SER A 44 -32.77 -19.39 92.26
C SER A 44 -31.73 -18.66 93.11
N THR A 45 -32.06 -17.45 93.56
CA THR A 45 -31.25 -16.69 94.52
C THR A 45 -31.85 -16.76 95.93
N TYR A 46 -31.16 -16.23 96.94
CA TYR A 46 -31.70 -16.11 98.31
C TYR A 46 -32.92 -15.17 98.40
N VAL A 47 -33.14 -14.31 97.40
CA VAL A 47 -34.31 -13.41 97.36
C VAL A 47 -35.51 -14.19 96.78
N PRO A 48 -36.59 -14.37 97.56
CA PRO A 48 -37.76 -15.09 97.08
C PRO A 48 -38.34 -14.47 95.79
N GLY A 49 -38.60 -15.30 94.79
CA GLY A 49 -39.20 -14.89 93.51
C GLY A 49 -38.21 -14.47 92.41
N VAL A 50 -36.90 -14.45 92.67
CA VAL A 50 -35.87 -14.19 91.64
C VAL A 50 -35.29 -15.53 91.16
N GLU A 51 -35.81 -16.02 90.04
CA GLU A 51 -35.45 -17.32 89.44
C GLU A 51 -35.27 -17.24 87.91
N ALA A 52 -34.44 -18.14 87.36
CA ALA A 52 -34.33 -18.39 85.93
C ALA A 52 -34.50 -19.88 85.64
N GLN A 53 -35.22 -20.23 84.57
CA GLN A 53 -35.53 -21.61 84.23
C GLN A 53 -35.07 -21.95 82.81
N ILE A 54 -34.58 -23.17 82.63
CA ILE A 54 -34.24 -23.74 81.32
C ILE A 54 -34.83 -25.15 81.17
N GLU A 55 -35.44 -25.43 80.03
CA GLU A 55 -35.84 -26.79 79.68
C GLU A 55 -34.60 -27.57 79.23
N VAL A 56 -34.39 -28.73 79.86
CA VAL A 56 -33.34 -29.68 79.51
C VAL A 56 -34.00 -30.93 78.94
N GLU A 57 -33.66 -31.24 77.70
CA GLU A 57 -34.05 -32.49 77.05
C GLU A 57 -32.87 -33.48 77.05
N VAL A 58 -33.07 -34.64 77.65
CA VAL A 58 -32.12 -35.75 77.63
C VAL A 58 -32.50 -36.67 76.47
N LEU A 59 -31.67 -36.69 75.43
CA LEU A 59 -31.87 -37.53 74.25
C LEU A 59 -31.45 -38.99 74.48
N PRO A 60 -32.00 -39.96 73.71
CA PRO A 60 -31.58 -41.36 73.80
C PRO A 60 -30.09 -41.55 73.48
N ALA A 61 -29.47 -42.54 74.12
CA ALA A 61 -28.08 -42.87 73.89
C ALA A 61 -27.90 -43.63 72.55
N CYS A 62 -26.84 -43.31 71.83
CA CYS A 62 -26.50 -43.96 70.55
C CYS A 62 -26.32 -45.47 70.72
N THR A 63 -27.01 -46.28 69.92
CA THR A 63 -26.97 -47.74 70.00
C THR A 63 -25.92 -48.34 69.06
N PHE A 64 -25.71 -47.72 67.89
CA PHE A 64 -24.72 -48.16 66.90
C PHE A 64 -24.03 -46.99 66.19
N VAL A 65 -22.87 -47.27 65.63
CA VAL A 65 -22.24 -46.44 64.59
C VAL A 65 -21.79 -47.34 63.45
N LYS A 66 -22.05 -46.95 62.21
CA LYS A 66 -21.59 -47.71 61.01
C LYS A 66 -21.09 -46.76 59.92
N LEU A 67 -20.29 -47.31 59.02
CA LEU A 67 -19.86 -46.64 57.79
C LEU A 67 -20.46 -47.39 56.59
N PRO A 68 -20.72 -46.69 55.47
CA PRO A 68 -21.26 -47.33 54.26
C PRO A 68 -20.26 -48.28 53.56
N TYR A 69 -19.01 -48.33 54.05
CA TYR A 69 -17.93 -49.16 53.52
C TYR A 69 -17.03 -49.64 54.67
N SER A 70 -16.51 -50.87 54.54
CA SER A 70 -15.58 -51.47 55.51
C SER A 70 -14.10 -51.33 55.10
N THR A 71 -13.84 -51.06 53.82
CA THR A 71 -12.50 -50.83 53.27
C THR A 71 -12.54 -49.70 52.23
N VAL A 72 -11.50 -48.87 52.22
CA VAL A 72 -11.26 -47.85 51.19
C VAL A 72 -9.80 -47.90 50.72
N THR A 73 -9.58 -47.60 49.45
CA THR A 73 -8.24 -47.43 48.87
C THR A 73 -8.08 -45.98 48.43
N ILE A 74 -7.03 -45.31 48.89
CA ILE A 74 -6.73 -43.89 48.59
C ILE A 74 -5.25 -43.73 48.24
N GLY A 75 -4.91 -42.78 47.36
CA GLY A 75 -3.52 -42.49 46.97
C GLY A 75 -2.81 -41.64 48.01
N VAL A 76 -1.47 -41.73 48.11
CA VAL A 76 -0.67 -40.82 48.96
C VAL A 76 -0.98 -39.36 48.63
N GLY A 77 -1.36 -38.58 49.64
CA GLY A 77 -1.78 -37.18 49.49
C GLY A 77 -3.29 -36.96 49.35
N ASP A 78 -4.06 -38.00 48.98
CA ASP A 78 -5.51 -37.90 48.88
C ASP A 78 -6.18 -37.79 50.25
N THR A 79 -7.40 -37.24 50.26
CA THR A 79 -8.23 -37.11 51.46
C THR A 79 -9.61 -37.73 51.29
N LEU A 80 -10.20 -38.21 52.39
CA LEU A 80 -11.55 -38.79 52.42
C LEU A 80 -12.28 -38.35 53.69
N GLN A 81 -13.43 -37.66 53.53
CA GLN A 81 -14.28 -37.28 54.64
C GLN A 81 -15.18 -38.45 55.06
N LEU A 82 -15.08 -38.86 56.32
CA LEU A 82 -15.99 -39.86 56.89
C LEU A 82 -17.37 -39.27 57.15
N LYS A 83 -18.40 -40.09 56.90
CA LYS A 83 -19.80 -39.80 57.23
C LYS A 83 -20.39 -40.96 58.05
N PRO A 84 -20.13 -41.01 59.37
CA PRO A 84 -20.68 -42.04 60.24
C PRO A 84 -22.21 -41.98 60.26
N GLN A 85 -22.85 -43.15 60.25
CA GLN A 85 -24.30 -43.30 60.40
C GLN A 85 -24.61 -43.83 61.80
N ILE A 86 -25.56 -43.18 62.47
CA ILE A 86 -26.06 -43.50 63.82
C ILE A 86 -27.59 -43.63 63.79
N ASP A 87 -28.20 -43.87 64.95
CA ASP A 87 -29.65 -43.85 65.13
C ASP A 87 -30.26 -42.48 64.73
N GLU A 88 -31.44 -42.50 64.13
CA GLU A 88 -32.20 -41.28 63.83
C GLU A 88 -32.68 -40.61 65.13
N GLY A 89 -32.57 -39.27 65.23
CA GLY A 89 -32.99 -38.50 66.41
C GLY A 89 -32.03 -38.54 67.61
N VAL A 90 -30.85 -39.17 67.48
CA VAL A 90 -29.80 -39.17 68.51
C VAL A 90 -28.73 -38.12 68.20
N ALA A 91 -28.26 -37.42 69.23
CA ALA A 91 -27.08 -36.56 69.15
C ALA A 91 -25.90 -37.23 69.89
N THR A 92 -24.73 -37.27 69.25
CA THR A 92 -23.50 -37.73 69.89
C THR A 92 -22.29 -37.02 69.30
N THR A 93 -21.20 -37.00 70.05
CA THR A 93 -19.88 -36.56 69.55
C THR A 93 -19.15 -37.75 68.94
N PHE A 94 -18.33 -37.52 67.92
CA PHE A 94 -17.45 -38.54 67.36
C PHE A 94 -16.00 -38.26 67.74
N SER A 95 -15.26 -39.33 68.01
CA SER A 95 -13.81 -39.32 68.07
C SER A 95 -13.26 -40.32 67.06
N TYR A 96 -12.13 -39.96 66.44
CA TYR A 96 -11.52 -40.72 65.36
C TYR A 96 -10.09 -41.07 65.73
N ALA A 97 -9.70 -42.32 65.49
CA ALA A 97 -8.33 -42.77 65.77
C ALA A 97 -7.81 -43.62 64.61
N SER A 98 -6.64 -43.26 64.08
CA SER A 98 -5.90 -44.11 63.13
C SER A 98 -4.90 -44.96 63.90
N GLN A 99 -4.99 -46.28 63.74
CA GLN A 99 -4.08 -47.23 64.40
C GLN A 99 -2.62 -47.03 63.96
N LYS A 100 -2.39 -46.62 62.70
CA LYS A 100 -1.08 -46.37 62.11
C LYS A 100 -1.10 -45.06 61.30
N SER A 101 -0.97 -43.94 62.01
CA SER A 101 -0.97 -42.58 61.44
C SER A 101 0.12 -42.33 60.39
N LYS A 102 1.20 -43.13 60.39
CA LYS A 102 2.23 -43.11 59.34
C LYS A 102 1.72 -43.49 57.95
N TYR A 103 0.59 -44.21 57.86
CA TYR A 103 -0.01 -44.59 56.58
C TYR A 103 -1.17 -43.66 56.23
N ALA A 104 -2.12 -43.44 57.14
CA ALA A 104 -3.15 -42.42 56.98
C ALA A 104 -3.46 -41.76 58.33
N LYS A 105 -3.54 -40.44 58.35
CA LYS A 105 -4.01 -39.64 59.49
C LYS A 105 -5.52 -39.48 59.41
N VAL A 106 -6.16 -39.25 60.54
CA VAL A 106 -7.57 -38.82 60.62
C VAL A 106 -7.63 -37.62 61.55
N SER A 107 -8.36 -36.59 61.17
CA SER A 107 -8.59 -35.39 61.99
C SER A 107 -9.78 -35.57 62.94
N ASP A 108 -9.95 -34.62 63.86
CA ASP A 108 -11.05 -34.60 64.83
C ASP A 108 -12.44 -34.45 64.18
N THR A 109 -12.49 -33.99 62.92
CA THR A 109 -13.71 -33.90 62.12
C THR A 109 -13.95 -35.13 61.23
N GLY A 110 -13.08 -36.14 61.30
CA GLY A 110 -13.21 -37.37 60.50
C GLY A 110 -12.66 -37.27 59.07
N LEU A 111 -11.86 -36.25 58.75
CA LEU A 111 -11.14 -36.19 57.47
C LEU A 111 -9.90 -37.08 57.53
N ILE A 112 -9.85 -38.12 56.70
CA ILE A 112 -8.69 -38.98 56.51
C ILE A 112 -7.73 -38.33 55.51
N THR A 113 -6.43 -38.34 55.80
CA THR A 113 -5.35 -37.91 54.89
C THR A 113 -4.34 -39.03 54.71
N ALA A 114 -4.13 -39.48 53.48
CA ALA A 114 -3.14 -40.49 53.16
C ALA A 114 -1.72 -39.93 53.21
N VAL A 115 -0.85 -40.58 53.99
CA VAL A 115 0.53 -40.11 54.24
C VAL A 115 1.55 -40.97 53.51
N ARG A 116 1.45 -42.30 53.60
CA ARG A 116 2.45 -43.22 53.03
C ARG A 116 1.81 -44.55 52.67
N ARG A 117 2.35 -45.22 51.65
CA ARG A 117 1.94 -46.57 51.24
C ARG A 117 1.91 -47.53 52.42
N GLY A 118 0.83 -48.31 52.51
CA GLY A 118 0.57 -49.28 53.57
C GLY A 118 -0.90 -49.31 53.95
N THR A 119 -1.24 -50.09 54.97
CA THR A 119 -2.62 -50.26 55.43
C THR A 119 -2.75 -49.86 56.90
N THR A 120 -3.77 -49.09 57.23
CA THR A 120 -4.15 -48.74 58.61
C THR A 120 -5.64 -48.97 58.81
N THR A 121 -6.06 -49.04 60.07
CA THR A 121 -7.48 -49.07 60.44
C THR A 121 -7.82 -47.76 61.14
N VAL A 122 -8.86 -47.10 60.67
CA VAL A 122 -9.47 -45.94 61.33
C VAL A 122 -10.66 -46.41 62.14
N THR A 123 -10.68 -46.08 63.43
CA THR A 123 -11.79 -46.38 64.34
C THR A 123 -12.58 -45.11 64.59
N VAL A 124 -13.90 -45.19 64.42
CA VAL A 124 -14.84 -44.13 64.80
C VAL A 124 -15.49 -44.54 66.12
N THR A 125 -15.50 -43.65 67.11
CA THR A 125 -16.10 -43.91 68.44
C THR A 125 -17.09 -42.81 68.80
N THR A 126 -18.31 -43.17 69.20
CA THR A 126 -19.33 -42.23 69.70
C THR A 126 -19.03 -41.78 71.13
N GLY A 127 -19.65 -40.70 71.61
CA GLY A 127 -19.43 -40.15 72.96
C GLY A 127 -19.76 -41.13 74.10
N ASN A 128 -20.62 -42.13 73.83
CA ASN A 128 -20.95 -43.22 74.75
C ASN A 128 -20.19 -44.54 74.45
N GLY A 129 -19.16 -44.52 73.63
CA GLY A 129 -18.21 -45.63 73.44
C GLY A 129 -18.58 -46.68 72.40
N LYS A 130 -19.58 -46.47 71.53
CA LYS A 130 -19.85 -47.38 70.40
C LYS A 130 -18.80 -47.18 69.32
N THR A 131 -18.31 -48.26 68.72
CA THR A 131 -17.21 -48.19 67.74
C THR A 131 -17.51 -48.87 66.41
N CYS A 132 -17.00 -48.33 65.30
CA CYS A 132 -16.85 -49.05 64.03
C CYS A 132 -15.47 -48.83 63.42
N LYS A 133 -15.07 -49.71 62.50
CA LYS A 133 -13.72 -49.74 61.93
C LYS A 133 -13.76 -49.64 60.40
N LEU A 134 -12.82 -48.90 59.85
CA LEU A 134 -12.56 -48.76 58.43
C LEU A 134 -11.12 -49.14 58.11
N THR A 135 -10.92 -50.10 57.21
CA THR A 135 -9.59 -50.39 56.67
C THR A 135 -9.24 -49.39 55.57
N VAL A 136 -8.12 -48.68 55.72
CA VAL A 136 -7.62 -47.72 54.74
C VAL A 136 -6.34 -48.30 54.12
N LYS A 137 -6.42 -48.66 52.84
CA LYS A 137 -5.26 -49.09 52.03
C LYS A 137 -4.73 -47.87 51.29
N VAL A 138 -3.51 -47.45 51.62
CA VAL A 138 -2.83 -46.33 50.95
C VAL A 138 -1.93 -46.88 49.86
N VAL A 139 -2.23 -46.49 48.63
CA VAL A 139 -1.50 -46.86 47.42
C VAL A 139 -0.76 -45.64 46.85
N ARG A 140 -0.05 -45.81 45.73
CA ARG A 140 0.52 -44.69 45.01
C ARG A 140 -0.61 -43.86 44.40
N ALA A 141 -0.53 -42.53 44.46
CA ALA A 141 -1.54 -41.68 43.83
C ALA A 141 -1.33 -41.69 42.31
N ASP A 142 -2.36 -42.05 41.56
CA ASP A 142 -2.31 -42.02 40.10
C ASP A 142 -2.25 -40.59 39.58
N THR A 143 -1.29 -40.35 38.70
CA THR A 143 -1.09 -39.05 38.09
C THR A 143 -2.08 -38.79 36.95
N THR A 144 -2.50 -39.82 36.20
CA THR A 144 -3.41 -39.70 35.06
C THR A 144 -4.26 -40.96 34.85
N VAL A 145 -5.40 -40.79 34.17
CA VAL A 145 -6.19 -41.85 33.53
C VAL A 145 -6.21 -41.55 32.03
N SER A 146 -6.20 -42.58 31.18
CA SER A 146 -6.22 -42.42 29.72
C SER A 146 -7.00 -43.54 29.04
N PHE A 147 -7.67 -43.23 27.94
CA PHE A 147 -8.17 -44.25 27.01
C PHE A 147 -7.03 -44.71 26.09
N ALA A 148 -7.08 -45.97 25.64
CA ALA A 148 -6.16 -46.48 24.64
C ALA A 148 -6.42 -45.86 23.24
N GLU A 149 -7.66 -45.48 22.97
CA GLU A 149 -8.12 -44.84 21.73
C GLU A 149 -8.71 -43.47 22.09
N SER A 150 -8.28 -42.41 21.41
CA SER A 150 -8.82 -41.05 21.57
C SER A 150 -10.19 -40.89 20.94
N ASP A 151 -10.46 -41.68 19.91
CA ASP A 151 -11.65 -41.67 19.06
C ASP A 151 -12.08 -43.10 18.72
N VAL A 152 -13.39 -43.32 18.75
CA VAL A 152 -13.99 -44.65 18.61
C VAL A 152 -15.22 -44.55 17.73
N GLU A 153 -15.34 -45.46 16.77
CA GLU A 153 -16.57 -45.67 16.01
C GLU A 153 -17.29 -46.95 16.47
N VAL A 154 -18.62 -46.85 16.59
CA VAL A 154 -19.53 -47.97 16.90
C VAL A 154 -20.76 -47.86 15.99
N SER A 155 -21.19 -48.97 15.40
CA SER A 155 -22.45 -48.97 14.65
C SER A 155 -23.68 -48.96 15.57
N VAL A 156 -24.79 -48.37 15.13
CA VAL A 156 -26.08 -48.47 15.84
C VAL A 156 -26.42 -49.95 16.14
N GLY A 157 -26.69 -50.25 17.41
CA GLY A 157 -26.98 -51.59 17.93
C GLY A 157 -25.76 -52.47 18.19
N ALA A 158 -24.55 -52.03 17.83
CA ALA A 158 -23.31 -52.77 18.12
C ALA A 158 -22.69 -52.33 19.46
N THR A 159 -21.87 -53.20 20.03
CA THR A 159 -21.13 -52.96 21.28
C THR A 159 -19.62 -52.97 21.04
N LYS A 160 -18.87 -52.12 21.74
CA LYS A 160 -17.40 -52.13 21.72
C LYS A 160 -16.84 -52.00 23.14
N GLN A 161 -15.93 -52.91 23.50
CA GLN A 161 -15.17 -52.84 24.74
C GLN A 161 -14.07 -51.81 24.59
N LEU A 162 -14.05 -50.80 25.47
CA LEU A 162 -12.95 -49.85 25.52
C LEU A 162 -11.89 -50.29 26.50
N LYS A 163 -10.65 -49.92 26.19
CA LYS A 163 -9.49 -50.13 27.06
C LYS A 163 -9.07 -48.78 27.62
N TRP A 164 -8.79 -48.76 28.92
CA TRP A 164 -8.24 -47.62 29.63
C TRP A 164 -7.09 -48.07 30.51
N SER A 165 -6.22 -47.14 30.84
CA SER A 165 -5.05 -47.36 31.67
C SER A 165 -4.84 -46.22 32.64
N PHE A 166 -4.01 -46.50 33.63
CA PHE A 166 -3.47 -45.53 34.56
C PHE A 166 -1.96 -45.51 34.44
N THR A 167 -1.32 -44.45 34.94
CA THR A 167 0.15 -44.39 34.97
C THR A 167 0.74 -45.44 35.92
N GLU A 168 0.06 -45.73 37.04
CA GLU A 168 0.49 -46.73 38.01
C GLU A 168 -0.49 -47.92 38.02
N THR A 169 -0.05 -49.08 38.49
CA THR A 169 -0.80 -50.35 38.36
C THR A 169 -1.68 -50.69 39.56
N ASP A 170 -1.55 -49.96 40.68
CA ASP A 170 -2.27 -50.18 41.93
C ASP A 170 -3.52 -49.28 42.02
N VAL A 171 -4.51 -49.45 41.13
CA VAL A 171 -5.59 -48.45 41.00
C VAL A 171 -6.96 -48.90 41.52
N ALA A 172 -7.63 -47.98 42.21
CA ALA A 172 -9.00 -48.10 42.72
C ALA A 172 -10.07 -47.83 41.63
N SER A 173 -11.33 -48.12 41.97
CA SER A 173 -12.51 -48.10 41.09
C SER A 173 -12.63 -46.88 40.16
N VAL A 174 -13.11 -47.11 38.92
CA VAL A 174 -13.50 -46.07 37.94
C VAL A 174 -15.01 -45.91 37.83
N LYS A 175 -15.45 -44.76 37.32
CA LYS A 175 -16.82 -44.52 36.85
C LYS A 175 -16.81 -44.09 35.39
N PHE A 176 -17.69 -44.67 34.59
CA PHE A 176 -17.94 -44.28 33.20
C PHE A 176 -19.22 -43.44 33.10
N ALA A 177 -19.24 -42.51 32.16
CA ALA A 177 -20.42 -41.76 31.77
C ALA A 177 -20.31 -41.37 30.29
N VAL A 178 -21.44 -41.31 29.59
CA VAL A 178 -21.53 -40.74 28.24
C VAL A 178 -22.19 -39.36 28.37
N GLU A 179 -21.65 -38.33 27.70
CA GLU A 179 -22.20 -36.97 27.78
C GLU A 179 -23.63 -36.88 27.21
N ASP A 180 -23.87 -37.53 26.07
CA ASP A 180 -25.20 -37.69 25.46
C ASP A 180 -25.61 -39.16 25.41
N GLU A 181 -26.39 -39.57 26.40
CA GLU A 181 -26.90 -40.94 26.55
C GLU A 181 -27.94 -41.33 25.48
N SER A 182 -28.46 -40.38 24.69
CA SER A 182 -29.36 -40.69 23.56
C SER A 182 -28.60 -41.23 22.35
N ILE A 183 -27.30 -40.93 22.25
CA ILE A 183 -26.42 -41.37 21.16
C ILE A 183 -25.77 -42.71 21.50
N ALA A 184 -25.30 -42.90 22.73
CA ALA A 184 -24.67 -44.15 23.17
C ALA A 184 -24.83 -44.37 24.68
N SER A 185 -24.65 -45.61 25.12
CA SER A 185 -24.60 -45.99 26.55
C SER A 185 -23.29 -46.70 26.88
N VAL A 186 -22.89 -46.71 28.15
CA VAL A 186 -21.70 -47.42 28.65
C VAL A 186 -22.03 -48.18 29.93
N ASP A 187 -21.54 -49.42 30.04
CA ASP A 187 -21.69 -50.22 31.26
C ASP A 187 -20.56 -49.97 32.28
N LYS A 188 -20.67 -50.58 33.47
CA LYS A 188 -19.67 -50.49 34.54
C LYS A 188 -18.29 -51.06 34.17
N ASN A 189 -18.20 -51.83 33.09
CA ASN A 189 -16.99 -52.47 32.60
C ASN A 189 -16.41 -51.73 31.39
N GLY A 190 -16.96 -50.57 30.99
CA GLY A 190 -16.49 -49.80 29.84
C GLY A 190 -16.87 -50.40 28.49
N VAL A 191 -17.93 -51.21 28.43
CA VAL A 191 -18.55 -51.66 27.18
C VAL A 191 -19.53 -50.58 26.72
N VAL A 192 -19.27 -50.00 25.55
CA VAL A 192 -20.11 -48.97 24.93
C VAL A 192 -21.06 -49.61 23.93
N THR A 193 -22.33 -49.17 23.93
CA THR A 193 -23.35 -49.58 22.95
C THR A 193 -23.86 -48.36 22.19
N GLY A 194 -23.84 -48.40 20.85
CA GLY A 194 -24.36 -47.32 20.01
C GLY A 194 -25.89 -47.39 19.91
N LEU A 195 -26.57 -46.28 20.17
CA LEU A 195 -28.04 -46.22 20.19
C LEU A 195 -28.60 -45.44 19.01
N LYS A 196 -28.03 -44.27 18.71
CA LYS A 196 -28.49 -43.37 17.65
C LYS A 196 -27.30 -42.74 16.93
N MET A 197 -27.44 -42.50 15.62
CA MET A 197 -26.42 -41.80 14.85
C MET A 197 -26.09 -40.43 15.46
N GLY A 198 -24.80 -40.14 15.60
CA GLY A 198 -24.33 -38.88 16.17
C GLY A 198 -22.94 -38.99 16.78
N LYS A 199 -22.46 -37.87 17.32
CA LYS A 199 -21.19 -37.78 18.05
C LYS A 199 -21.47 -37.47 19.52
N THR A 200 -20.82 -38.17 20.42
CA THR A 200 -20.87 -37.94 21.86
C THR A 200 -19.48 -38.15 22.46
N ARG A 201 -19.30 -37.88 23.75
CA ARG A 201 -18.04 -38.13 24.45
C ARG A 201 -18.26 -39.11 25.59
N LEU A 202 -17.35 -40.06 25.68
CA LEU A 202 -17.26 -40.96 26.83
C LEU A 202 -16.25 -40.41 27.83
N LYS A 203 -16.65 -40.34 29.09
CA LYS A 203 -15.82 -39.92 30.22
C LYS A 203 -15.53 -41.10 31.14
N VAL A 204 -14.25 -41.32 31.44
CA VAL A 204 -13.82 -42.20 32.55
C VAL A 204 -13.29 -41.32 33.68
N THR A 205 -13.78 -41.53 34.91
CA THR A 205 -13.37 -40.77 36.10
C THR A 205 -12.80 -41.71 37.15
N ALA A 206 -11.58 -41.42 37.60
CA ALA A 206 -10.87 -42.12 38.66
C ALA A 206 -11.39 -41.70 40.05
N TYR A 207 -11.12 -42.53 41.06
CA TYR A 207 -11.51 -42.29 42.46
C TYR A 207 -11.02 -40.94 43.04
N ASN A 208 -9.90 -40.42 42.55
CA ASN A 208 -9.32 -39.13 42.94
C ASN A 208 -9.84 -37.93 42.12
N GLY A 209 -10.89 -38.12 41.32
CA GLY A 209 -11.54 -37.07 40.53
C GLY A 209 -10.87 -36.76 39.18
N LYS A 210 -9.72 -37.36 38.87
CA LYS A 210 -9.10 -37.24 37.55
C LYS A 210 -9.92 -37.95 36.50
N TYR A 211 -9.94 -37.42 35.28
CA TYR A 211 -10.74 -38.01 34.20
C TYR A 211 -10.04 -37.97 32.85
N ALA A 212 -10.50 -38.82 31.94
CA ALA A 212 -10.16 -38.79 30.51
C ALA A 212 -11.44 -38.82 29.68
N LEU A 213 -11.32 -38.30 28.46
CA LEU A 213 -12.39 -38.26 27.47
C LEU A 213 -11.98 -39.06 26.22
N CYS A 214 -12.95 -39.70 25.60
CA CYS A 214 -12.85 -40.36 24.30
C CYS A 214 -14.00 -39.88 23.42
N GLU A 215 -13.71 -39.47 22.19
CA GLU A 215 -14.74 -39.13 21.21
C GLU A 215 -15.39 -40.41 20.69
N LEU A 216 -16.72 -40.45 20.72
CA LEU A 216 -17.49 -41.59 20.25
C LEU A 216 -18.39 -41.15 19.12
N THR A 217 -18.19 -41.74 17.94
CA THR A 217 -19.08 -41.55 16.79
C THR A 217 -19.91 -42.81 16.59
N VAL A 218 -21.23 -42.65 16.64
CA VAL A 218 -22.17 -43.72 16.33
C VAL A 218 -22.59 -43.60 14.88
N ILE A 219 -22.25 -44.61 14.07
CA ILE A 219 -22.53 -44.64 12.64
C ILE A 219 -23.72 -45.56 12.32
N GLY A 220 -24.51 -45.18 11.33
CA GLY A 220 -25.62 -46.00 10.83
C GLY A 220 -25.16 -47.04 9.81
N LYS A 221 -26.05 -47.99 9.47
CA LYS A 221 -25.85 -48.85 8.30
C LYS A 221 -26.31 -48.11 7.04
N PRO A 222 -25.56 -48.19 5.93
CA PRO A 222 -25.99 -47.57 4.69
C PRO A 222 -27.19 -48.30 4.11
N GLU A 223 -28.10 -47.55 3.49
CA GLU A 223 -29.27 -48.03 2.74
C GLU A 223 -29.03 -48.04 1.23
N SER A 224 -28.14 -47.17 0.73
CA SER A 224 -27.72 -47.18 -0.66
C SER A 224 -26.24 -46.85 -0.80
N ILE A 225 -25.67 -47.21 -1.95
CA ILE A 225 -24.29 -46.93 -2.37
C ILE A 225 -24.34 -46.29 -3.75
N ALA A 226 -23.46 -45.32 -4.02
CA ALA A 226 -23.25 -44.75 -5.34
C ALA A 226 -21.76 -44.64 -5.65
N ILE A 227 -21.42 -44.74 -6.95
CA ILE A 227 -20.04 -44.60 -7.44
C ILE A 227 -19.86 -43.20 -8.01
N SER A 228 -18.82 -42.50 -7.54
CA SER A 228 -18.31 -41.28 -8.15
C SER A 228 -17.07 -41.61 -8.98
N PHE A 229 -17.20 -41.49 -10.30
CA PHE A 229 -16.13 -41.77 -11.26
C PHE A 229 -16.36 -40.96 -12.55
N PRO A 230 -15.30 -40.49 -13.24
CA PRO A 230 -15.43 -39.83 -14.54
C PRO A 230 -16.13 -40.73 -15.58
N LYS A 231 -16.76 -40.09 -16.58
CA LYS A 231 -17.43 -40.81 -17.67
C LYS A 231 -16.44 -41.63 -18.51
N SER A 232 -15.24 -41.10 -18.69
CA SER A 232 -14.19 -41.72 -19.49
C SER A 232 -12.79 -41.50 -18.91
N ILE A 233 -11.86 -42.41 -19.23
CA ILE A 233 -10.43 -42.33 -18.88
C ILE A 233 -9.56 -42.72 -20.08
N SER A 234 -8.27 -42.38 -20.07
CA SER A 234 -7.32 -42.82 -21.10
C SER A 234 -6.85 -44.27 -20.87
N ALA A 235 -6.45 -44.95 -21.93
CA ALA A 235 -5.69 -46.20 -21.81
C ALA A 235 -4.36 -45.94 -21.05
N GLY A 236 -4.07 -46.75 -20.04
CA GLY A 236 -2.92 -46.60 -19.14
C GLY A 236 -3.17 -45.69 -17.93
N GLU A 237 -4.18 -44.82 -17.96
CA GLU A 237 -4.53 -43.94 -16.85
C GLU A 237 -5.10 -44.74 -15.67
N SER A 238 -4.75 -44.36 -14.44
CA SER A 238 -5.33 -44.91 -13.21
C SER A 238 -6.00 -43.84 -12.37
N VAL A 239 -7.28 -44.00 -12.09
CA VAL A 239 -8.09 -43.07 -11.29
C VAL A 239 -8.72 -43.85 -10.14
N THR A 240 -8.72 -43.28 -8.94
CA THR A 240 -9.39 -43.90 -7.78
C THR A 240 -10.88 -43.57 -7.81
N ALA A 241 -11.73 -44.59 -7.74
CA ALA A 241 -13.17 -44.40 -7.67
C ALA A 241 -13.63 -44.02 -6.26
N GLY A 242 -14.48 -43.00 -6.19
CA GLY A 242 -15.15 -42.61 -4.96
C GLY A 242 -16.42 -43.42 -4.75
N VAL A 243 -16.80 -43.58 -3.49
CA VAL A 243 -18.10 -44.15 -3.08
C VAL A 243 -18.76 -43.21 -2.09
N SER A 244 -20.07 -43.08 -2.20
CA SER A 244 -20.90 -42.40 -1.22
C SER A 244 -22.00 -43.33 -0.75
N PHE A 245 -22.36 -43.21 0.52
CA PHE A 245 -23.45 -43.95 1.14
C PHE A 245 -24.58 -43.01 1.55
N ALA A 246 -25.82 -43.48 1.47
CA ALA A 246 -26.97 -42.79 2.05
C ALA A 246 -27.62 -43.68 3.13
N PRO A 247 -28.14 -43.09 4.22
CA PRO A 247 -28.05 -41.67 4.58
C PRO A 247 -26.62 -41.22 4.88
N GLU A 248 -26.37 -39.90 4.85
CA GLU A 248 -25.06 -39.32 5.15
C GLU A 248 -24.60 -39.69 6.57
N GLY A 249 -23.29 -39.91 6.76
CA GLY A 249 -22.73 -40.38 8.04
C GLY A 249 -22.84 -41.90 8.26
N THR A 250 -23.15 -42.67 7.22
CA THR A 250 -23.07 -44.13 7.21
C THR A 250 -21.82 -44.61 6.48
N SER A 251 -21.31 -45.80 6.80
CA SER A 251 -20.16 -46.39 6.12
C SER A 251 -20.25 -47.91 6.12
N ALA A 252 -19.61 -48.54 5.12
CA ALA A 252 -19.46 -49.98 5.02
C ALA A 252 -18.21 -50.33 4.21
N SER A 253 -17.69 -51.55 4.40
CA SER A 253 -16.60 -52.08 3.58
C SER A 253 -17.08 -52.32 2.15
N VAL A 254 -16.36 -51.76 1.16
CA VAL A 254 -16.68 -51.89 -0.26
C VAL A 254 -15.77 -52.92 -0.93
N THR A 255 -16.36 -53.80 -1.73
CA THR A 255 -15.66 -54.68 -2.66
C THR A 255 -15.86 -54.17 -4.09
N TRP A 256 -14.77 -54.04 -4.84
CA TRP A 256 -14.77 -53.56 -6.21
C TRP A 256 -14.62 -54.70 -7.21
N SER A 257 -15.34 -54.63 -8.32
CA SER A 257 -15.21 -55.55 -9.45
C SER A 257 -15.55 -54.86 -10.78
N VAL A 258 -15.25 -55.52 -11.90
CA VAL A 258 -15.75 -55.16 -13.23
C VAL A 258 -16.86 -56.14 -13.56
N SER A 259 -18.10 -55.66 -13.68
CA SER A 259 -19.27 -56.54 -13.89
C SER A 259 -19.50 -56.89 -15.37
N SER A 260 -18.99 -56.08 -16.30
CA SER A 260 -18.97 -56.41 -17.74
C SER A 260 -17.89 -55.62 -18.49
N GLY A 261 -17.44 -56.17 -19.62
CA GLY A 261 -16.37 -55.60 -20.44
C GLY A 261 -14.95 -55.85 -19.89
N ASP A 262 -13.95 -55.59 -20.72
CA ASP A 262 -12.53 -55.82 -20.42
C ASP A 262 -11.65 -54.57 -20.68
N ALA A 263 -12.29 -53.41 -20.83
CA ALA A 263 -11.62 -52.14 -21.09
C ALA A 263 -10.87 -51.60 -19.85
N ILE A 264 -11.27 -51.99 -18.63
CA ILE A 264 -10.68 -51.53 -17.37
C ILE A 264 -10.28 -52.71 -16.48
N LYS A 265 -9.39 -52.45 -15.52
CA LYS A 265 -9.21 -53.28 -14.31
C LYS A 265 -9.43 -52.43 -13.06
N VAL A 266 -9.88 -53.02 -11.96
CA VAL A 266 -10.00 -52.34 -10.67
C VAL A 266 -9.25 -53.10 -9.57
N SER A 267 -8.53 -52.37 -8.73
CA SER A 267 -7.84 -52.94 -7.56
C SER A 267 -8.76 -53.06 -6.35
N LYS A 268 -8.31 -53.79 -5.31
CA LYS A 268 -9.04 -53.90 -4.03
C LYS A 268 -9.30 -52.54 -3.35
N LYS A 269 -8.50 -51.51 -3.66
CA LYS A 269 -8.66 -50.15 -3.11
C LYS A 269 -9.53 -49.24 -3.98
N GLY A 270 -10.15 -49.75 -5.05
CA GLY A 270 -10.97 -48.94 -5.96
C GLY A 270 -10.18 -48.14 -6.99
N VAL A 271 -8.88 -48.39 -7.15
CA VAL A 271 -8.09 -47.80 -8.25
C VAL A 271 -8.44 -48.49 -9.55
N VAL A 272 -9.02 -47.75 -10.48
CA VAL A 272 -9.47 -48.20 -11.81
C VAL A 272 -8.42 -47.80 -12.83
N THR A 273 -7.88 -48.77 -13.57
CA THR A 273 -6.90 -48.55 -14.64
C THR A 273 -7.53 -48.84 -16.00
N GLY A 274 -7.44 -47.90 -16.94
CA GLY A 274 -7.81 -48.12 -18.34
C GLY A 274 -6.82 -49.04 -19.04
N LEU A 275 -7.29 -50.06 -19.74
CA LEU A 275 -6.45 -51.05 -20.43
C LEU A 275 -6.42 -50.83 -21.93
N LYS A 276 -7.60 -50.72 -22.56
CA LYS A 276 -7.75 -50.59 -24.02
C LYS A 276 -9.04 -49.87 -24.35
N LYS A 277 -9.11 -49.28 -25.56
CA LYS A 277 -10.31 -48.59 -26.05
C LYS A 277 -11.54 -49.49 -25.96
N GLY A 278 -12.62 -48.99 -25.36
CA GLY A 278 -13.86 -49.76 -25.18
C GLY A 278 -14.69 -49.27 -23.99
N LYS A 279 -15.77 -49.98 -23.66
CA LYS A 279 -16.60 -49.69 -22.49
C LYS A 279 -16.57 -50.88 -21.52
N ALA A 280 -16.58 -50.59 -20.23
CA ALA A 280 -16.69 -51.57 -19.16
C ALA A 280 -17.54 -51.02 -18.02
N VAL A 281 -18.15 -51.89 -17.22
CA VAL A 281 -19.00 -51.50 -16.09
C VAL A 281 -18.26 -51.76 -14.79
N LEU A 282 -17.94 -50.69 -14.08
CA LEU A 282 -17.38 -50.71 -12.74
C LEU A 282 -18.48 -50.98 -11.73
N CYS A 283 -18.23 -51.90 -10.79
CA CYS A 283 -19.19 -52.33 -9.78
C CYS A 283 -18.60 -52.17 -8.37
N ALA A 284 -19.38 -51.57 -7.46
CA ALA A 284 -19.07 -51.43 -6.05
C ALA A 284 -20.15 -52.14 -5.23
N THR A 285 -19.73 -53.04 -4.34
CA THR A 285 -20.64 -53.83 -3.50
C THR A 285 -20.34 -53.62 -2.01
N ALA A 286 -21.36 -53.33 -1.21
CA ALA A 286 -21.26 -53.20 0.24
C ALA A 286 -22.35 -54.06 0.91
N GLY A 287 -21.98 -55.27 1.35
CA GLY A 287 -22.96 -56.26 1.83
C GLY A 287 -23.95 -56.64 0.72
N LYS A 288 -25.23 -56.27 0.87
CA LYS A 288 -26.28 -56.50 -0.14
C LYS A 288 -26.46 -55.33 -1.13
N LEU A 289 -25.83 -54.18 -0.86
CA LEU A 289 -25.94 -52.99 -1.70
C LEU A 289 -24.99 -53.09 -2.89
N LYS A 290 -25.45 -52.62 -4.06
CA LYS A 290 -24.68 -52.64 -5.31
C LYS A 290 -24.87 -51.34 -6.08
N ALA A 291 -23.79 -50.77 -6.58
CA ALA A 291 -23.80 -49.67 -7.54
C ALA A 291 -22.95 -50.02 -8.76
N GLU A 292 -23.39 -49.55 -9.94
CA GLU A 292 -22.70 -49.77 -11.20
C GLU A 292 -22.48 -48.45 -11.94
N LYS A 293 -21.35 -48.33 -12.63
CA LYS A 293 -20.99 -47.16 -13.43
C LYS A 293 -20.32 -47.62 -14.72
N THR A 294 -20.90 -47.27 -15.86
CA THR A 294 -20.26 -47.49 -17.17
C THR A 294 -19.11 -46.50 -17.35
N VAL A 295 -17.93 -47.03 -17.64
CA VAL A 295 -16.69 -46.30 -17.91
C VAL A 295 -16.27 -46.55 -19.36
N GLU A 296 -15.97 -45.47 -20.07
CA GLU A 296 -15.44 -45.53 -21.44
C GLU A 296 -13.93 -45.26 -21.43
N VAL A 297 -13.15 -46.17 -22.01
CA VAL A 297 -11.71 -46.00 -22.18
C VAL A 297 -11.45 -45.50 -23.58
N LEU A 298 -10.75 -44.37 -23.69
CA LEU A 298 -10.30 -43.78 -24.95
C LEU A 298 -8.79 -43.98 -25.14
N PRO A 299 -8.26 -43.84 -26.37
CA PRO A 299 -6.81 -43.85 -26.61
C PRO A 299 -6.07 -42.81 -25.76
N ALA A 300 -4.82 -43.13 -25.40
CA ALA A 300 -3.91 -42.17 -24.77
C ALA A 300 -3.43 -41.14 -25.81
N PRO A 301 -3.24 -39.87 -25.41
CA PRO A 301 -2.74 -38.83 -26.31
C PRO A 301 -1.29 -39.14 -26.72
N THR A 302 -0.92 -38.85 -27.97
CA THR A 302 0.47 -38.90 -28.44
C THR A 302 1.09 -37.52 -28.55
N THR A 303 0.27 -36.48 -28.66
CA THR A 303 0.69 -35.07 -28.69
C THR A 303 0.03 -34.24 -27.59
N LEU A 304 0.73 -33.20 -27.13
CA LEU A 304 0.20 -32.16 -26.24
C LEU A 304 0.83 -30.83 -26.63
N SER A 305 0.01 -29.81 -26.90
CA SER A 305 0.49 -28.48 -27.23
C SER A 305 -0.49 -27.39 -26.79
N PHE A 306 -0.07 -26.13 -26.88
CA PHE A 306 -0.97 -24.98 -26.80
C PHE A 306 -0.98 -24.25 -28.15
N ALA A 307 -2.14 -23.69 -28.51
CA ALA A 307 -2.28 -22.91 -29.74
C ALA A 307 -1.45 -21.60 -29.74
N LYS A 308 -1.08 -21.11 -28.55
CA LYS A 308 -0.28 -19.89 -28.37
C LYS A 308 0.87 -20.18 -27.42
N SER A 309 1.93 -19.38 -27.49
CA SER A 309 3.04 -19.40 -26.52
C SER A 309 2.80 -18.51 -25.29
N LYS A 310 1.80 -17.61 -25.36
CA LYS A 310 1.39 -16.69 -24.28
C LYS A 310 -0.11 -16.41 -24.31
N TYR A 311 -0.72 -16.36 -23.12
CA TYR A 311 -2.04 -15.74 -22.90
C TYR A 311 -1.92 -14.60 -21.88
N THR A 312 -2.71 -13.55 -22.09
CA THR A 312 -2.89 -12.45 -21.13
C THR A 312 -4.35 -12.46 -20.67
N VAL A 313 -4.57 -12.33 -19.36
CA VAL A 313 -5.89 -12.28 -18.72
C VAL A 313 -6.00 -11.01 -17.87
N ASP A 314 -7.17 -10.38 -17.85
CA ASP A 314 -7.45 -9.23 -17.00
C ASP A 314 -7.59 -9.66 -15.53
N ILE A 315 -7.12 -8.85 -14.57
CA ILE A 315 -7.15 -9.18 -13.13
C ILE A 315 -8.57 -9.37 -12.56
N GLY A 316 -9.62 -8.93 -13.28
CA GLY A 316 -11.02 -9.18 -12.91
C GLY A 316 -11.69 -10.36 -13.64
N GLU A 317 -11.01 -11.00 -14.59
CA GLU A 317 -11.60 -12.05 -15.43
C GLU A 317 -10.92 -13.41 -15.24
N THR A 318 -11.59 -14.49 -15.65
CA THR A 318 -10.99 -15.83 -15.67
C THR A 318 -10.64 -16.26 -17.09
N LEU A 319 -9.55 -17.01 -17.24
CA LEU A 319 -9.14 -17.56 -18.54
C LEU A 319 -9.15 -19.09 -18.50
N LYS A 320 -9.89 -19.73 -19.41
CA LYS A 320 -9.81 -21.18 -19.62
C LYS A 320 -8.67 -21.53 -20.57
N LEU A 321 -7.64 -22.22 -20.07
CA LEU A 321 -6.62 -22.81 -20.90
C LEU A 321 -7.19 -24.02 -21.67
N LYS A 322 -6.84 -24.10 -22.96
CA LYS A 322 -7.27 -25.17 -23.86
C LYS A 322 -6.04 -25.87 -24.46
N PRO A 323 -5.44 -26.85 -23.77
CA PRO A 323 -4.42 -27.70 -24.37
C PRO A 323 -5.01 -28.48 -25.54
N VAL A 324 -4.21 -28.68 -26.58
CA VAL A 324 -4.57 -29.43 -27.78
C VAL A 324 -3.88 -30.78 -27.72
N VAL A 325 -4.68 -31.85 -27.89
CA VAL A 325 -4.26 -33.25 -27.96
C VAL A 325 -4.88 -33.90 -29.22
N ASP A 326 -4.44 -35.09 -29.57
CA ASP A 326 -4.97 -35.83 -30.73
C ASP A 326 -6.47 -36.14 -30.59
N GLU A 327 -7.20 -36.05 -31.69
CA GLU A 327 -8.66 -36.22 -31.74
C GLU A 327 -9.10 -37.60 -31.19
N GLY A 328 -10.14 -37.61 -30.37
CA GLY A 328 -10.70 -38.83 -29.78
C GLY A 328 -9.96 -39.36 -28.54
N SER A 329 -8.94 -38.66 -28.04
CA SER A 329 -8.28 -38.97 -26.77
C SER A 329 -9.07 -38.40 -25.57
N ALA A 330 -9.27 -39.19 -24.51
CA ALA A 330 -9.59 -38.64 -23.19
C ALA A 330 -8.27 -38.31 -22.51
N VAL A 331 -8.19 -37.19 -21.79
CA VAL A 331 -6.98 -36.79 -21.04
C VAL A 331 -7.37 -36.08 -19.75
N SER A 332 -6.70 -36.45 -18.66
CA SER A 332 -6.58 -35.62 -17.48
C SER A 332 -5.33 -34.76 -17.58
N PHE A 333 -5.45 -33.49 -17.20
CA PHE A 333 -4.35 -32.55 -17.18
C PHE A 333 -3.91 -32.26 -15.75
N HIS A 334 -2.59 -32.19 -15.56
CA HIS A 334 -1.98 -31.71 -14.35
C HIS A 334 -1.24 -30.40 -14.64
N TRP A 335 -1.45 -29.39 -13.79
CA TRP A 335 -0.96 -28.03 -13.99
C TRP A 335 0.07 -27.70 -12.92
N ASP A 336 1.23 -27.22 -13.37
CA ASP A 336 2.31 -26.72 -12.53
C ASP A 336 2.56 -25.26 -12.86
N ILE A 337 2.67 -24.41 -11.84
CA ILE A 337 2.90 -22.97 -11.98
C ILE A 337 4.32 -22.69 -11.49
N ALA A 338 5.20 -22.24 -12.39
CA ALA A 338 6.62 -22.03 -12.08
C ALA A 338 6.87 -20.92 -11.04
N THR A 339 5.95 -19.97 -10.91
CA THR A 339 5.99 -18.87 -9.95
C THR A 339 4.58 -18.57 -9.48
N GLU A 340 4.29 -18.88 -8.22
CA GLU A 340 2.99 -18.67 -7.58
C GLU A 340 2.74 -17.19 -7.21
N GLY A 341 1.52 -16.87 -6.80
CA GLY A 341 1.13 -15.56 -6.25
C GLY A 341 0.56 -14.55 -7.25
N PHE A 342 0.58 -14.85 -8.55
CA PHE A 342 -0.09 -14.02 -9.57
C PHE A 342 -1.47 -14.55 -9.95
N PHE A 343 -1.65 -15.86 -9.94
CA PHE A 343 -2.89 -16.55 -10.25
C PHE A 343 -2.83 -18.00 -9.76
N THR A 344 -3.99 -18.62 -9.62
CA THR A 344 -4.15 -20.07 -9.42
C THR A 344 -4.77 -20.73 -10.64
N ILE A 345 -4.62 -22.05 -10.78
CA ILE A 345 -5.24 -22.83 -11.85
C ILE A 345 -5.99 -24.01 -11.23
N ASP A 346 -7.27 -24.13 -11.54
CA ASP A 346 -8.07 -25.27 -11.08
C ASP A 346 -7.76 -26.56 -11.87
N ALA A 347 -8.24 -27.71 -11.37
CA ALA A 347 -8.02 -29.00 -12.05
C ALA A 347 -8.59 -29.03 -13.49
N SER A 348 -9.53 -28.15 -13.81
CA SER A 348 -10.11 -28.06 -15.13
C SER A 348 -9.25 -27.23 -16.10
N GLY A 349 -8.31 -26.42 -15.61
CA GLY A 349 -7.48 -25.50 -16.38
C GLY A 349 -8.03 -24.07 -16.47
N VAL A 350 -8.90 -23.66 -15.54
CA VAL A 350 -9.33 -22.26 -15.40
C VAL A 350 -8.31 -21.50 -14.55
N VAL A 351 -7.76 -20.43 -15.11
CA VAL A 351 -6.88 -19.48 -14.43
C VAL A 351 -7.73 -18.48 -13.65
N HIS A 352 -7.43 -18.32 -12.37
CA HIS A 352 -8.01 -17.34 -11.45
C HIS A 352 -6.94 -16.31 -11.06
N PRO A 353 -6.97 -15.10 -11.64
CA PRO A 353 -6.03 -14.03 -11.30
C PRO A 353 -6.10 -13.59 -9.83
N GLU A 354 -4.93 -13.27 -9.26
CA GLU A 354 -4.78 -12.78 -7.88
C GLU A 354 -3.96 -11.49 -7.82
N ALA A 355 -2.91 -11.39 -8.63
CA ALA A 355 -2.06 -10.21 -8.72
C ALA A 355 -1.45 -10.03 -10.12
N ILE A 356 -1.16 -8.78 -10.48
CA ILE A 356 -0.50 -8.45 -11.74
C ILE A 356 0.88 -9.10 -11.77
N GLY A 357 1.19 -9.77 -12.86
CA GLY A 357 2.45 -10.46 -13.04
C GLY A 357 2.37 -11.52 -14.11
N LYS A 358 3.43 -12.31 -14.26
CA LYS A 358 3.50 -13.35 -15.29
C LYS A 358 4.21 -14.58 -14.74
N SER A 359 3.75 -15.75 -15.16
CA SER A 359 4.33 -17.02 -14.77
C SER A 359 4.25 -18.03 -15.91
N LYS A 360 5.18 -19.00 -15.91
CA LYS A 360 5.11 -20.14 -16.82
C LYS A 360 4.21 -21.20 -16.20
N VAL A 361 3.34 -21.78 -17.02
CA VAL A 361 2.43 -22.86 -16.66
C VAL A 361 2.82 -24.08 -17.48
N THR A 362 3.11 -25.18 -16.81
CA THR A 362 3.35 -26.48 -17.45
C THR A 362 2.11 -27.35 -17.28
N CYS A 363 1.54 -27.79 -18.40
CA CYS A 363 0.48 -28.79 -18.44
C CYS A 363 1.11 -30.13 -18.76
N SER A 364 0.73 -31.17 -18.02
CA SER A 364 1.20 -32.54 -18.21
C SER A 364 0.06 -33.54 -18.21
N THR A 365 0.25 -34.66 -18.90
CA THR A 365 -0.69 -35.79 -18.95
C THR A 365 -0.17 -36.98 -18.17
N SER A 366 -1.06 -37.90 -17.79
CA SER A 366 -0.73 -39.10 -17.01
C SER A 366 0.24 -40.07 -17.71
N ASN A 367 0.36 -39.99 -19.04
CA ASN A 367 1.33 -40.75 -19.83
C ASN A 367 2.67 -40.01 -20.07
N GLY A 368 2.89 -38.87 -19.41
CA GLY A 368 4.19 -38.18 -19.38
C GLY A 368 4.42 -37.14 -20.47
N LEU A 369 3.42 -36.79 -21.29
CA LEU A 369 3.54 -35.63 -22.19
C LEU A 369 3.48 -34.34 -21.37
N SER A 370 4.21 -33.31 -21.80
CA SER A 370 4.15 -31.98 -21.20
C SER A 370 4.24 -30.88 -22.25
N ALA A 371 3.57 -29.76 -21.99
CA ALA A 371 3.64 -28.54 -22.77
C ALA A 371 3.64 -27.33 -21.83
N THR A 372 4.36 -26.27 -22.20
CA THR A 372 4.48 -25.07 -21.37
C THR A 372 3.92 -23.85 -22.10
N ILE A 373 3.33 -22.95 -21.34
CA ILE A 373 2.81 -21.66 -21.80
C ILE A 373 3.13 -20.55 -20.81
N THR A 374 3.18 -19.30 -21.26
CA THR A 374 3.24 -18.14 -20.35
C THR A 374 1.84 -17.58 -20.14
N VAL A 375 1.43 -17.40 -18.88
CA VAL A 375 0.21 -16.67 -18.52
C VAL A 375 0.62 -15.37 -17.84
N GLU A 376 0.05 -14.26 -18.31
CA GLU A 376 0.25 -12.92 -17.77
C GLU A 376 -1.08 -12.38 -17.27
N VAL A 377 -1.12 -11.99 -16.00
CA VAL A 377 -2.21 -11.22 -15.41
C VAL A 377 -1.85 -9.74 -15.56
N ALA A 378 -2.72 -8.99 -16.21
CA ALA A 378 -2.58 -7.54 -16.37
C ALA A 378 -3.89 -6.86 -15.96
N ASP A 379 -3.84 -5.56 -15.66
CA ASP A 379 -5.04 -4.73 -15.66
C ASP A 379 -5.11 -4.06 -17.03
N LEU A 380 -6.04 -4.54 -17.87
CA LEU A 380 -6.17 -4.08 -19.25
C LEU A 380 -6.94 -2.76 -19.34
N TYR A 381 -7.49 -2.25 -18.25
CA TYR A 381 -8.31 -1.03 -18.21
C TYR A 381 -7.61 0.14 -17.53
N THR A 382 -6.57 -0.13 -16.75
CA THR A 382 -5.75 0.89 -16.09
C THR A 382 -4.60 1.33 -17.00
N PRO A 383 -4.50 2.64 -17.31
CA PRO A 383 -3.41 3.16 -18.12
C PRO A 383 -2.08 3.06 -17.35
N THR A 384 -1.01 2.65 -18.05
CA THR A 384 0.36 2.51 -17.52
C THR A 384 1.37 3.41 -18.24
N ASP A 385 1.01 3.92 -19.42
CA ASP A 385 1.84 4.84 -20.21
C ASP A 385 0.94 5.74 -21.05
N VAL A 386 1.36 6.99 -21.25
CA VAL A 386 0.65 8.00 -22.05
C VAL A 386 1.64 8.83 -22.85
N ALA A 387 1.32 9.13 -24.10
CA ALA A 387 2.17 9.93 -24.98
C ALA A 387 1.34 10.87 -25.86
N ILE A 388 1.85 12.08 -26.11
CA ILE A 388 1.26 13.01 -27.08
C ILE A 388 1.64 12.55 -28.49
N THR A 389 0.65 12.37 -29.37
CA THR A 389 0.88 11.84 -30.72
C THR A 389 0.80 12.89 -31.83
N ASN A 390 0.34 14.10 -31.53
CA ASN A 390 0.11 15.16 -32.52
C ASN A 390 0.66 16.53 -32.09
N ALA A 391 1.76 16.56 -31.34
CA ALA A 391 2.37 17.85 -30.97
C ALA A 391 2.82 18.63 -32.22
N PRO A 392 2.46 19.91 -32.37
CA PRO A 392 2.92 20.71 -33.49
C PRO A 392 4.40 21.06 -33.33
N ALA A 393 5.14 21.12 -34.44
CA ALA A 393 6.53 21.57 -34.42
C ALA A 393 6.62 23.09 -34.13
N MET A 394 5.64 23.84 -34.65
CA MET A 394 5.48 25.29 -34.49
C MET A 394 3.99 25.64 -34.67
N MET A 395 3.55 26.72 -34.03
CA MET A 395 2.24 27.35 -34.23
C MET A 395 2.43 28.81 -34.63
N GLU A 396 1.55 29.37 -35.44
CA GLU A 396 1.48 30.81 -35.69
C GLU A 396 0.45 31.47 -34.74
N VAL A 397 0.59 32.78 -34.49
CA VAL A 397 -0.43 33.52 -33.73
C VAL A 397 -1.79 33.40 -34.41
N GLY A 398 -2.79 32.92 -33.68
CA GLY A 398 -4.14 32.61 -34.17
C GLY A 398 -4.41 31.10 -34.35
N ASP A 399 -3.37 30.27 -34.37
CA ASP A 399 -3.55 28.82 -34.49
C ASP A 399 -4.20 28.20 -33.26
N THR A 400 -4.79 27.02 -33.48
CA THR A 400 -5.36 26.19 -32.42
C THR A 400 -4.76 24.79 -32.45
N TRP A 401 -4.63 24.18 -31.28
CA TRP A 401 -4.13 22.81 -31.16
C TRP A 401 -4.84 22.06 -30.03
N THR A 402 -5.37 20.87 -30.33
CA THR A 402 -5.92 19.95 -29.33
C THR A 402 -5.03 18.72 -29.22
N PRO A 403 -4.44 18.43 -28.04
CA PRO A 403 -3.58 17.27 -27.87
C PRO A 403 -4.35 15.95 -28.05
N LYS A 404 -3.79 15.04 -28.83
CA LYS A 404 -4.19 13.63 -28.95
C LYS A 404 -3.19 12.78 -28.17
N ILE A 405 -3.71 11.81 -27.43
CA ILE A 405 -2.90 10.91 -26.62
C ILE A 405 -2.99 9.47 -27.13
N ALA A 406 -1.87 8.77 -27.10
CA ALA A 406 -1.82 7.31 -27.10
C ALA A 406 -1.75 6.83 -25.64
N VAL A 407 -2.46 5.75 -25.33
CA VAL A 407 -2.52 5.15 -24.00
C VAL A 407 -2.09 3.68 -24.12
N LYS A 408 -1.30 3.19 -23.17
CA LYS A 408 -1.03 1.76 -23.03
C LYS A 408 -1.57 1.23 -21.70
N PRO A 409 -2.15 0.01 -21.69
CA PRO A 409 -2.57 -0.74 -22.88
C PRO A 409 -3.64 0.04 -23.67
N SER A 410 -3.81 -0.22 -24.96
CA SER A 410 -4.76 0.54 -25.82
C SER A 410 -6.22 0.32 -25.44
N THR A 411 -6.50 -0.71 -24.63
CA THR A 411 -7.79 -1.01 -24.00
C THR A 411 -8.08 -0.10 -22.81
N ALA A 412 -7.05 0.51 -22.21
CA ALA A 412 -7.21 1.44 -21.11
C ALA A 412 -7.71 2.80 -21.61
N SER A 413 -8.61 3.41 -20.84
CA SER A 413 -9.05 4.78 -21.07
C SER A 413 -8.28 5.73 -20.15
N ALA A 414 -7.61 6.72 -20.74
CA ALA A 414 -7.03 7.82 -19.98
C ALA A 414 -7.76 9.12 -20.33
N SER A 415 -8.02 9.93 -19.31
CA SER A 415 -8.44 11.33 -19.49
C SER A 415 -7.32 12.21 -18.97
N MET A 416 -7.09 13.35 -19.62
CA MET A 416 -5.96 14.23 -19.31
C MET A 416 -6.46 15.57 -18.79
N LYS A 417 -5.79 16.08 -17.75
CA LYS A 417 -5.88 17.47 -17.32
C LYS A 417 -4.69 18.23 -17.87
N TRP A 418 -4.96 19.28 -18.63
CA TRP A 418 -3.95 20.07 -19.32
C TRP A 418 -3.65 21.40 -18.62
N GLN A 419 -2.44 21.90 -18.81
CA GLN A 419 -1.97 23.19 -18.33
C GLN A 419 -0.97 23.81 -19.32
N THR A 420 -1.00 25.14 -19.44
CA THR A 420 0.01 25.96 -20.12
C THR A 420 0.99 26.57 -19.12
N GLY A 421 2.26 26.67 -19.49
CA GLY A 421 3.28 27.37 -18.70
C GLY A 421 3.18 28.89 -18.79
N ASP A 422 2.56 29.44 -19.83
CA ASP A 422 2.33 30.87 -20.01
C ASP A 422 1.04 31.11 -20.82
N PRO A 423 -0.06 31.53 -20.17
CA PRO A 423 -1.34 31.74 -20.83
C PRO A 423 -1.36 32.96 -21.77
N ASN A 424 -0.37 33.86 -21.71
CA ASN A 424 -0.28 35.00 -22.63
C ASN A 424 0.27 34.58 -24.00
N ILE A 425 1.05 33.50 -24.06
CA ILE A 425 1.59 32.92 -25.30
C ILE A 425 0.60 31.91 -25.87
N LEU A 426 0.17 30.96 -25.04
CA LEU A 426 -0.73 29.88 -25.43
C LEU A 426 -1.76 29.65 -24.32
N THR A 427 -3.00 30.05 -24.56
CA THR A 427 -4.08 29.88 -23.58
C THR A 427 -4.83 28.57 -23.79
N LEU A 428 -5.45 28.04 -22.74
CA LEU A 428 -6.18 26.77 -22.75
C LEU A 428 -7.68 27.01 -22.54
N ASP A 429 -8.52 26.50 -23.45
CA ASP A 429 -9.92 26.25 -23.14
C ASP A 429 -10.06 24.87 -22.48
N SER A 430 -10.32 24.87 -21.18
CA SER A 430 -10.42 23.65 -20.37
C SER A 430 -11.67 22.80 -20.67
N LYS A 431 -12.67 23.33 -21.39
CA LYS A 431 -13.87 22.56 -21.76
C LYS A 431 -13.62 21.68 -22.97
N THR A 432 -12.86 22.20 -23.93
CA THR A 432 -12.54 21.53 -25.20
C THR A 432 -11.15 20.88 -25.19
N ASN A 433 -10.30 21.21 -24.21
CA ASN A 433 -8.88 20.89 -24.16
C ASN A 433 -8.10 21.43 -25.37
N THR A 434 -8.57 22.54 -25.95
CA THR A 434 -7.94 23.21 -27.09
C THR A 434 -7.08 24.37 -26.61
N PHE A 435 -5.84 24.42 -27.11
CA PHE A 435 -4.91 25.51 -26.92
C PHE A 435 -5.01 26.52 -28.07
N TYR A 436 -4.90 27.81 -27.74
CA TYR A 436 -4.97 28.94 -28.68
C TYR A 436 -3.69 29.76 -28.60
N ALA A 437 -3.02 29.93 -29.73
CA ALA A 437 -1.82 30.75 -29.85
C ALA A 437 -2.20 32.25 -29.87
N LEU A 438 -1.86 32.96 -28.80
CA LEU A 438 -2.24 34.38 -28.62
C LEU A 438 -1.09 35.33 -28.92
N SER A 439 0.12 34.95 -28.55
CA SER A 439 1.32 35.74 -28.81
C SER A 439 2.51 34.80 -28.98
N PHE A 440 3.57 35.31 -29.59
CA PHE A 440 4.72 34.47 -29.85
C PHE A 440 5.55 34.20 -28.58
N GLY A 441 6.34 33.14 -28.66
CA GLY A 441 7.28 32.74 -27.64
C GLY A 441 7.34 31.23 -27.50
N TYR A 442 8.04 30.76 -26.48
CA TYR A 442 8.10 29.35 -26.15
C TYR A 442 7.33 29.08 -24.88
N VAL A 443 6.51 28.03 -24.89
CA VAL A 443 5.72 27.63 -23.74
C VAL A 443 5.72 26.13 -23.59
N THR A 444 5.84 25.63 -22.36
CA THR A 444 5.68 24.21 -22.08
C THR A 444 4.23 23.93 -21.76
N VAL A 445 3.63 22.99 -22.48
CA VAL A 445 2.32 22.41 -22.18
C VAL A 445 2.54 21.11 -21.43
N ARG A 446 1.81 20.93 -20.32
CA ARG A 446 1.83 19.71 -19.51
C ARG A 446 0.44 19.10 -19.45
N GLY A 447 0.37 17.77 -19.62
CA GLY A 447 -0.82 16.97 -19.40
C GLY A 447 -0.59 15.95 -18.31
N THR A 448 -1.57 15.77 -17.42
CA THR A 448 -1.55 14.77 -16.35
C THR A 448 -2.77 13.86 -16.48
N CYS A 449 -2.57 12.54 -16.45
CA CYS A 449 -3.67 11.59 -16.49
C CYS A 449 -4.52 11.71 -15.20
N THR A 450 -5.84 11.71 -15.35
CA THR A 450 -6.77 11.86 -14.22
C THR A 450 -7.00 10.57 -13.47
N ARG A 451 -6.73 9.41 -14.10
CA ARG A 451 -6.84 8.08 -13.45
C ARG A 451 -5.58 7.70 -12.71
N ASP A 452 -4.42 8.21 -13.15
CA ASP A 452 -3.14 8.04 -12.48
C ASP A 452 -2.32 9.32 -12.64
N SER A 453 -2.21 10.09 -11.55
CA SER A 453 -1.50 11.37 -11.57
C SER A 453 0.02 11.25 -11.75
N SER A 454 0.59 10.05 -11.62
CA SER A 454 2.01 9.81 -11.92
C SER A 454 2.31 9.84 -13.41
N LEU A 455 1.30 9.52 -14.24
CA LEU A 455 1.41 9.53 -15.70
C LEU A 455 1.25 10.95 -16.23
N THR A 456 2.36 11.54 -16.68
CA THR A 456 2.42 12.90 -17.20
C THR A 456 3.11 12.95 -18.56
N VAL A 457 2.69 13.90 -19.38
CA VAL A 457 3.33 14.26 -20.64
C VAL A 457 3.66 15.74 -20.62
N SER A 458 4.74 16.14 -21.30
CA SER A 458 5.10 17.54 -21.46
C SER A 458 5.69 17.76 -22.84
N VAL A 459 5.32 18.87 -23.47
CA VAL A 459 5.87 19.28 -24.76
C VAL A 459 6.14 20.77 -24.77
N ARG A 460 7.24 21.18 -25.40
CA ARG A 460 7.57 22.59 -25.62
C ARG A 460 7.01 23.01 -26.96
N ILE A 461 6.16 24.04 -26.96
CA ILE A 461 5.55 24.62 -28.15
C ILE A 461 6.23 25.94 -28.46
N CYS A 462 6.54 26.16 -29.73
CA CYS A 462 6.98 27.44 -30.28
C CYS A 462 5.79 28.10 -30.96
N VAL A 463 5.41 29.29 -30.50
CA VAL A 463 4.47 30.16 -31.22
C VAL A 463 5.29 31.23 -31.93
N ASP A 464 5.20 31.30 -33.25
CA ASP A 464 5.96 32.22 -34.11
C ASP A 464 5.10 33.38 -34.60
N ASN A 465 5.76 34.46 -35.04
CA ASN A 465 5.15 35.59 -35.73
C ASN A 465 5.96 35.94 -36.99
N PRO A 466 5.48 35.57 -38.19
CA PRO A 466 6.22 35.76 -39.44
C PRO A 466 6.44 37.24 -39.81
N ASP A 467 5.84 38.18 -39.07
CA ASP A 467 5.99 39.61 -39.30
C ASP A 467 7.19 40.29 -38.62
N LEU A 468 7.89 39.61 -37.70
CA LEU A 468 8.96 40.22 -36.88
C LEU A 468 10.25 39.39 -36.88
N GLU A 469 11.39 40.00 -37.26
CA GLU A 469 12.71 39.37 -37.11
C GLU A 469 13.17 39.33 -35.65
N MET A 470 13.55 38.15 -35.17
CA MET A 470 14.00 37.90 -33.81
C MET A 470 15.44 37.37 -33.72
N THR A 471 16.06 37.05 -34.86
CA THR A 471 17.46 36.65 -34.91
C THR A 471 18.33 37.85 -34.57
N ILE A 472 18.96 37.79 -33.39
CA ILE A 472 19.91 38.82 -32.96
C ILE A 472 21.18 38.68 -33.80
N PRO A 473 21.64 39.74 -34.51
CA PRO A 473 22.93 39.72 -35.17
C PRO A 473 24.05 39.56 -34.15
N ASP A 474 25.06 38.78 -34.52
CA ASP A 474 26.25 38.56 -33.71
C ASP A 474 26.98 39.90 -33.50
N ARG A 475 27.32 40.22 -32.25
CA ARG A 475 28.01 41.47 -31.92
C ARG A 475 29.40 41.55 -32.54
N ARG A 476 30.06 40.40 -32.66
CA ARG A 476 31.40 40.22 -33.23
C ARG A 476 31.41 38.93 -34.02
N THR A 477 32.20 38.88 -35.08
CA THR A 477 32.27 37.70 -35.95
C THR A 477 33.71 37.46 -36.41
N THR A 478 33.92 36.35 -37.10
CA THR A 478 35.08 36.15 -37.97
C THR A 478 34.82 36.72 -39.36
N THR A 479 35.85 36.83 -40.19
CA THR A 479 35.69 37.28 -41.58
C THR A 479 34.79 36.37 -42.42
N ALA A 480 34.69 35.08 -42.06
CA ALA A 480 33.86 34.11 -42.77
C ALA A 480 32.36 34.34 -42.55
N GLU A 481 32.00 34.91 -41.40
CA GLU A 481 30.60 35.06 -40.95
C GLU A 481 30.01 36.43 -41.31
N ILE A 482 30.81 37.32 -41.94
CA ILE A 482 30.41 38.72 -42.22
C ILE A 482 29.08 38.78 -42.97
N GLN A 483 28.95 38.04 -44.07
CA GLN A 483 27.75 38.12 -44.92
C GLN A 483 26.51 37.57 -44.22
N GLN A 484 26.64 36.45 -43.50
CA GLN A 484 25.53 35.90 -42.71
C GLN A 484 25.06 36.90 -41.66
N ASN A 485 26.00 37.55 -40.98
CA ASN A 485 25.65 38.51 -39.95
C ASN A 485 25.07 39.82 -40.52
N LEU A 486 25.59 40.31 -41.66
CA LEU A 486 24.99 41.45 -42.37
C LEU A 486 23.55 41.15 -42.81
N SER A 487 23.24 39.91 -43.21
CA SER A 487 21.86 39.51 -43.51
C SER A 487 20.97 39.59 -42.26
N LYS A 488 21.44 39.15 -41.08
CA LYS A 488 20.72 39.32 -39.81
C LYS A 488 20.50 40.81 -39.49
N ILE A 489 21.54 41.64 -39.64
CA ILE A 489 21.45 43.10 -39.42
C ILE A 489 20.37 43.71 -40.31
N ARG A 490 20.37 43.37 -41.61
CA ARG A 490 19.40 43.88 -42.58
C ARG A 490 17.99 43.37 -42.31
N ALA A 491 17.81 42.13 -41.86
CA ALA A 491 16.50 41.60 -41.52
C ALA A 491 15.86 42.35 -40.33
N VAL A 492 16.65 42.72 -39.31
CA VAL A 492 16.18 43.59 -38.21
C VAL A 492 15.83 45.00 -38.72
N ARG A 493 16.67 45.58 -39.59
CA ARG A 493 16.39 46.88 -40.23
C ARG A 493 15.06 46.85 -40.98
N ASP A 494 14.89 45.86 -41.85
CA ASP A 494 13.72 45.74 -42.73
C ASP A 494 12.45 45.50 -41.91
N THR A 495 12.55 44.76 -40.81
CA THR A 495 11.47 44.62 -39.82
C THR A 495 11.12 45.97 -39.17
N ALA A 496 12.11 46.73 -38.70
CA ALA A 496 11.88 48.05 -38.12
C ALA A 496 11.20 49.00 -39.13
N LEU A 497 11.64 49.00 -40.39
CA LEU A 497 11.02 49.77 -41.49
C LEU A 497 9.57 49.32 -41.76
N LYS A 498 9.30 48.01 -41.75
CA LYS A 498 7.95 47.45 -41.88
C LYS A 498 7.06 47.89 -40.72
N VAL A 499 7.56 47.94 -39.49
CA VAL A 499 6.82 48.43 -38.31
C VAL A 499 6.50 49.92 -38.44
N VAL A 500 7.44 50.77 -38.88
CA VAL A 500 7.16 52.20 -39.13
C VAL A 500 6.08 52.35 -40.21
N LYS A 501 6.16 51.55 -41.28
CA LYS A 501 5.16 51.57 -42.36
C LYS A 501 3.78 51.12 -41.87
N LYS A 502 3.69 50.11 -41.02
CA LYS A 502 2.43 49.69 -40.38
C LYS A 502 1.81 50.81 -39.55
N LEU A 503 2.61 51.55 -38.77
CA LEU A 503 2.11 52.71 -38.00
C LEU A 503 1.53 53.79 -38.92
N TYR A 504 2.18 54.06 -40.05
CA TYR A 504 1.70 55.03 -41.04
C TYR A 504 0.41 54.56 -41.72
N THR A 505 0.39 53.32 -42.24
CA THR A 505 -0.81 52.75 -42.88
C THR A 505 -2.00 52.65 -41.93
N ALA A 506 -1.77 52.46 -40.64
CA ALA A 506 -2.79 52.49 -39.59
C ALA A 506 -3.24 53.91 -39.19
N GLY A 507 -2.69 54.98 -39.79
CA GLY A 507 -3.01 56.37 -39.45
C GLY A 507 -2.50 56.81 -38.07
N THR A 508 -1.61 56.04 -37.44
CA THR A 508 -1.08 56.33 -36.09
C THR A 508 -0.03 57.44 -36.10
N ILE A 509 0.64 57.64 -37.23
CA ILE A 509 1.67 58.68 -37.45
C ILE A 509 1.42 59.40 -38.78
N THR A 510 1.86 60.65 -38.89
CA THR A 510 1.76 61.44 -40.13
C THR A 510 2.78 60.98 -41.18
N SER A 511 2.61 61.38 -42.44
CA SER A 511 3.63 61.09 -43.49
C SER A 511 5.00 61.70 -43.14
N SER A 512 5.03 62.90 -42.54
CA SER A 512 6.28 63.53 -42.12
C SER A 512 6.95 62.78 -40.97
N GLU A 513 6.18 62.29 -39.99
CA GLU A 513 6.71 61.46 -38.91
C GLU A 513 7.20 60.10 -39.44
N TYR A 514 6.49 59.50 -40.41
CA TYR A 514 6.93 58.29 -41.11
C TYR A 514 8.30 58.48 -41.77
N ASP A 515 8.46 59.54 -42.57
CA ASP A 515 9.72 59.81 -43.27
C ASP A 515 10.88 60.08 -42.29
N ALA A 516 10.62 60.81 -41.21
CA ALA A 516 11.62 61.07 -40.17
C ALA A 516 12.06 59.78 -39.45
N ARG A 517 11.11 58.93 -39.05
CA ARG A 517 11.41 57.65 -38.37
C ARG A 517 12.08 56.64 -39.30
N LYS A 518 11.62 56.55 -40.55
CA LYS A 518 12.26 55.74 -41.60
C LYS A 518 13.72 56.16 -41.77
N THR A 519 13.96 57.45 -41.97
CA THR A 519 15.31 58.02 -42.12
C THR A 519 16.18 57.74 -40.90
N ALA A 520 15.61 57.79 -39.70
CA ALA A 520 16.34 57.48 -38.47
C ALA A 520 16.80 56.02 -38.39
N VAL A 521 15.94 55.07 -38.78
CA VAL A 521 16.29 53.65 -38.88
C VAL A 521 17.38 53.44 -39.92
N GLU A 522 17.23 54.01 -41.12
CA GLU A 522 18.22 53.88 -42.20
C GLU A 522 19.58 54.43 -41.79
N ARG A 523 19.62 55.58 -41.09
CA ARG A 523 20.87 56.15 -40.55
C ARG A 523 21.51 55.23 -39.50
N ALA A 524 20.73 54.73 -38.55
CA ALA A 524 21.22 53.84 -37.50
C ALA A 524 21.86 52.57 -38.10
N PHE A 525 21.18 51.93 -39.05
CA PHE A 525 21.66 50.73 -39.70
C PHE A 525 22.77 51.00 -40.71
N SER A 526 22.82 52.16 -41.37
CA SER A 526 23.97 52.55 -42.20
C SER A 526 25.26 52.69 -41.38
N MET A 527 25.14 53.13 -40.12
CA MET A 527 26.26 53.11 -39.19
C MET A 527 26.57 51.68 -38.74
N TYR A 528 25.56 50.84 -38.48
CA TYR A 528 25.77 49.45 -38.03
C TYR A 528 26.42 48.56 -39.11
N GLU A 529 26.04 48.72 -40.37
CA GLU A 529 26.53 47.97 -41.54
C GLU A 529 27.96 48.37 -41.99
N PHE A 530 28.86 48.62 -41.03
CA PHE A 530 30.27 48.90 -41.25
C PHE A 530 31.12 47.84 -40.53
N PRO A 531 31.40 46.68 -41.16
CA PRO A 531 32.24 45.64 -40.57
C PRO A 531 33.72 46.03 -40.67
N TRP A 532 34.44 46.01 -39.56
CA TRP A 532 35.85 46.36 -39.53
C TRP A 532 36.66 45.52 -38.55
N MET A 533 37.98 45.50 -38.76
CA MET A 533 38.96 44.74 -37.97
C MET A 533 40.18 45.59 -37.66
N THR A 534 40.96 45.15 -36.69
CA THR A 534 42.30 45.69 -36.40
C THR A 534 43.37 44.61 -36.56
N ASP A 535 44.58 45.01 -36.96
CA ASP A 535 45.76 44.13 -37.01
C ASP A 535 46.54 44.14 -35.68
N THR A 536 46.27 45.10 -34.79
CA THR A 536 46.88 45.18 -33.46
C THR A 536 45.83 45.28 -32.35
N ARG A 537 46.24 45.10 -31.09
CA ARG A 537 45.33 45.25 -29.95
C ARG A 537 45.13 46.74 -29.67
N GLU A 538 43.90 47.23 -29.86
CA GLU A 538 43.56 48.65 -29.67
C GLU A 538 42.70 48.83 -28.40
N PRO A 539 43.07 49.76 -27.48
CA PRO A 539 42.33 49.96 -26.25
C PRO A 539 40.94 50.57 -26.47
N TYR A 540 39.96 50.15 -25.66
CA TYR A 540 38.65 50.79 -25.62
C TYR A 540 38.73 52.11 -24.85
N TRP A 541 38.81 53.21 -25.60
CA TRP A 541 38.90 54.59 -25.10
C TRP A 541 40.16 54.89 -24.28
N LYS A 542 40.25 54.40 -23.04
CA LYS A 542 41.39 54.56 -22.12
C LYS A 542 41.47 53.35 -21.19
N ALA A 543 42.62 53.13 -20.55
CA ALA A 543 42.86 51.98 -19.67
C ALA A 543 41.73 51.74 -18.64
N ALA A 544 41.21 52.80 -18.03
CA ALA A 544 40.11 52.71 -17.05
C ALA A 544 38.75 52.25 -17.63
N ASN A 545 38.57 52.29 -18.95
CA ASN A 545 37.35 51.87 -19.66
C ASN A 545 37.51 50.53 -20.38
N SER A 546 38.74 50.00 -20.43
CA SER A 546 39.10 48.76 -21.09
C SER A 546 38.52 47.51 -20.41
N GLU A 547 38.12 47.62 -19.12
CA GLU A 547 37.70 46.50 -18.28
C GLU A 547 38.74 45.37 -18.33
N ASP A 548 39.98 45.68 -17.95
CA ASP A 548 41.12 44.75 -17.99
C ASP A 548 41.36 44.11 -19.38
N GLY A 549 41.05 44.84 -20.46
CA GLY A 549 41.21 44.36 -21.83
C GLY A 549 40.02 43.55 -22.37
N ALA A 550 38.91 43.47 -21.65
CA ALA A 550 37.69 42.82 -22.12
C ALA A 550 36.99 43.60 -23.25
N LYS A 551 37.03 44.94 -23.19
CA LYS A 551 36.41 45.83 -24.19
C LYS A 551 37.32 46.20 -25.35
N ASP A 552 38.60 45.83 -25.30
CA ASP A 552 39.58 46.20 -26.33
C ASP A 552 39.31 45.51 -27.65
N PHE A 553 39.69 46.17 -28.75
CA PHE A 553 39.61 45.63 -30.09
C PHE A 553 40.83 44.75 -30.35
N LYS A 554 40.58 43.51 -30.75
CA LYS A 554 41.61 42.47 -30.88
C LYS A 554 41.74 41.99 -32.31
N PRO A 555 42.96 41.60 -32.76
CA PRO A 555 43.17 40.97 -34.05
C PRO A 555 42.31 39.71 -34.23
N GLY A 556 41.95 39.43 -35.49
CA GLY A 556 41.14 38.25 -35.85
C GLY A 556 39.65 38.34 -35.51
N THR A 557 39.19 39.46 -34.94
CA THR A 557 37.77 39.70 -34.62
C THR A 557 37.22 40.84 -35.48
N VAL A 558 36.07 40.61 -36.12
CA VAL A 558 35.30 41.63 -36.84
C VAL A 558 34.33 42.31 -35.87
N TYR A 559 34.32 43.63 -35.90
CA TYR A 559 33.43 44.53 -35.18
C TYR A 559 32.49 45.23 -36.16
N TYR A 560 31.34 45.68 -35.69
CA TYR A 560 30.29 46.27 -36.53
C TYR A 560 29.87 47.64 -35.99
N GLY A 561 29.93 48.65 -36.85
CA GLY A 561 29.55 49.99 -36.45
C GLY A 561 30.56 51.01 -36.93
N LEU A 562 30.08 52.10 -37.51
CA LEU A 562 30.89 53.21 -37.98
C LEU A 562 31.58 53.85 -36.77
N PRO A 563 32.90 53.72 -36.69
CA PRO A 563 33.67 54.25 -35.60
C PRO A 563 33.94 55.75 -35.81
N TYR A 564 34.10 56.50 -34.72
CA TYR A 564 34.50 57.90 -34.71
C TYR A 564 33.46 58.91 -35.21
N THR A 565 32.46 59.16 -34.36
CA THR A 565 31.64 60.36 -34.43
C THR A 565 31.67 61.20 -33.15
N GLN A 566 32.15 60.70 -32.01
CA GLN A 566 32.05 61.39 -30.71
C GLN A 566 32.51 62.86 -30.73
N ASN A 567 33.66 63.14 -31.33
CA ASN A 567 34.21 64.51 -31.50
C ASN A 567 34.05 65.04 -32.94
N ASN A 568 33.81 64.17 -33.91
CA ASN A 568 33.66 64.54 -35.32
C ASN A 568 32.38 63.92 -35.91
N ARG A 569 31.25 64.58 -35.69
CA ARG A 569 29.90 64.07 -35.98
C ARG A 569 29.47 64.19 -37.44
N VAL A 570 30.43 64.37 -38.36
CA VAL A 570 30.16 64.53 -39.81
C VAL A 570 30.54 63.29 -40.63
N ASN A 571 31.28 62.34 -40.03
CA ASN A 571 31.89 61.23 -40.77
C ASN A 571 30.87 60.21 -41.31
N SER A 572 31.05 59.81 -42.57
CA SER A 572 30.50 58.61 -43.21
C SER A 572 31.55 57.50 -43.35
N ALA A 573 31.11 56.28 -43.71
CA ALA A 573 31.98 55.18 -44.13
C ALA A 573 32.99 55.62 -45.21
N GLU A 574 32.53 56.34 -46.24
CA GLU A 574 33.38 56.90 -47.28
C GLU A 574 34.40 57.90 -46.72
N SER A 575 33.97 58.82 -45.86
CA SER A 575 34.86 59.87 -45.32
C SER A 575 35.96 59.31 -44.42
N VAL A 576 35.70 58.24 -43.64
CA VAL A 576 36.72 57.65 -42.76
C VAL A 576 37.76 56.86 -43.56
N VAL A 577 37.38 56.33 -44.72
CA VAL A 577 38.30 55.72 -45.68
C VAL A 577 39.14 56.79 -46.38
N ASN A 578 38.50 57.86 -46.89
CA ASN A 578 39.21 58.95 -47.58
C ASN A 578 40.20 59.69 -46.67
N GLN A 579 39.88 59.82 -45.37
CA GLN A 579 40.79 60.40 -44.37
C GLN A 579 41.88 59.42 -43.89
N GLY A 580 41.83 58.16 -44.32
CA GLY A 580 42.83 57.13 -44.05
C GLY A 580 42.75 56.48 -42.67
N TYR A 581 41.66 56.68 -41.92
CA TYR A 581 41.41 55.98 -40.65
C TYR A 581 41.11 54.50 -40.86
N TYR A 582 40.50 54.17 -41.99
CA TYR A 582 40.18 52.81 -42.39
C TYR A 582 40.63 52.56 -43.82
N LYS A 583 41.07 51.34 -44.09
CA LYS A 583 41.38 50.86 -45.43
C LYS A 583 40.33 49.84 -45.84
N ASP A 584 39.65 50.08 -46.96
CA ASP A 584 38.83 49.05 -47.58
C ASP A 584 39.73 47.90 -48.03
N THR A 585 39.36 46.67 -47.64
CA THR A 585 40.12 45.47 -47.99
C THR A 585 39.70 44.86 -49.32
N GLY A 586 38.58 45.31 -49.91
CA GLY A 586 37.93 44.67 -51.05
C GLY A 586 37.26 43.33 -50.72
N LYS A 587 37.27 42.91 -49.45
CA LYS A 587 36.71 41.63 -48.96
C LYS A 587 35.41 41.81 -48.17
N GLY A 588 34.76 42.98 -48.29
CA GLY A 588 33.53 43.29 -47.56
C GLY A 588 33.73 43.67 -46.09
N TYR A 589 34.94 44.06 -45.69
CA TYR A 589 35.24 44.68 -44.40
C TYR A 589 36.40 45.67 -44.50
N TYR A 590 36.55 46.50 -43.47
CA TYR A 590 37.56 47.54 -43.39
C TYR A 590 38.65 47.18 -42.37
N LYS A 591 39.88 47.63 -42.61
CA LYS A 591 40.98 47.54 -41.64
C LYS A 591 41.23 48.88 -40.99
N LEU A 592 41.22 48.91 -39.67
CA LEU A 592 41.59 50.05 -38.85
C LEU A 592 43.07 50.39 -39.06
N ASN A 593 43.35 51.66 -39.29
CA ASN A 593 44.70 52.21 -39.26
C ASN A 593 44.96 52.88 -37.89
N GLY A 594 45.42 52.08 -36.92
CA GLY A 594 45.66 52.53 -35.54
C GLY A 594 46.62 53.74 -35.44
N SER A 595 47.55 53.89 -36.39
CA SER A 595 48.50 55.02 -36.42
C SER A 595 47.84 56.40 -36.62
N LYS A 596 46.59 56.44 -37.09
CA LYS A 596 45.81 57.68 -37.24
C LYS A 596 45.13 58.13 -35.94
N PHE A 597 45.15 57.30 -34.90
CA PHE A 597 44.55 57.60 -33.62
C PHE A 597 45.66 58.08 -32.67
N SER A 598 45.62 59.36 -32.31
CA SER A 598 46.49 59.87 -31.23
C SER A 598 46.13 59.20 -29.90
N ASP A 599 47.08 59.13 -28.97
CA ASP A 599 46.88 58.55 -27.63
C ASP A 599 45.69 59.27 -26.95
N ARG A 600 44.51 58.61 -26.91
CA ARG A 600 43.15 59.02 -26.43
C ARG A 600 42.05 59.21 -27.48
N GLN A 601 42.30 59.07 -28.79
CA GLN A 601 41.22 59.10 -29.78
C GLN A 601 40.59 57.71 -29.90
N TYR A 602 39.47 57.53 -29.20
CA TYR A 602 38.61 56.35 -29.24
C TYR A 602 38.19 56.00 -30.68
N PRO A 603 38.51 54.80 -31.21
CA PRO A 603 38.11 54.37 -32.55
C PRO A 603 36.65 53.88 -32.55
N GLY A 604 35.74 54.56 -31.87
CA GLY A 604 34.35 54.12 -31.75
C GLY A 604 33.37 55.30 -31.65
N ASN A 605 32.09 54.97 -31.53
CA ASN A 605 31.01 55.92 -31.30
C ASN A 605 30.52 55.78 -29.84
N ASP A 606 30.12 56.86 -29.17
CA ASP A 606 29.49 56.77 -27.84
C ASP A 606 27.96 56.62 -28.00
N CYS A 607 27.28 56.10 -26.97
CA CYS A 607 25.84 55.81 -27.05
C CYS A 607 25.01 57.02 -27.50
N SER A 608 25.36 58.21 -27.01
CA SER A 608 24.62 59.43 -27.29
C SER A 608 24.90 60.00 -28.67
N ALA A 609 26.15 59.95 -29.15
CA ALA A 609 26.45 60.29 -30.53
C ALA A 609 25.79 59.35 -31.53
N PHE A 610 25.78 58.04 -31.28
CA PHE A 610 25.05 57.09 -32.12
C PHE A 610 23.56 57.42 -32.18
N ALA A 611 22.89 57.51 -31.03
CA ALA A 611 21.46 57.80 -30.98
C ALA A 611 21.11 59.12 -31.66
N SER A 612 21.88 60.18 -31.38
CA SER A 612 21.62 61.53 -31.89
C SER A 612 21.89 61.66 -33.40
N ILE A 613 22.94 61.01 -33.93
CA ILE A 613 23.21 60.99 -35.37
C ILE A 613 22.17 60.15 -36.12
N SER A 614 21.71 59.04 -35.53
CA SER A 614 20.60 58.26 -36.08
C SER A 614 19.37 59.15 -36.28
N LEU A 615 18.98 59.91 -35.26
CA LEU A 615 17.80 60.78 -35.35
C LEU A 615 18.01 62.01 -36.24
N TRP A 616 19.02 62.82 -35.94
CA TRP A 616 19.16 64.17 -36.51
C TRP A 616 20.06 64.23 -37.74
N GLY A 617 20.81 63.16 -38.00
CA GLY A 617 21.78 63.11 -39.08
C GLY A 617 23.13 63.68 -38.68
N LYS A 618 24.12 63.40 -39.54
CA LYS A 618 25.50 63.86 -39.38
C LYS A 618 25.58 65.38 -39.59
N GLY A 619 26.44 66.06 -38.83
CA GLY A 619 26.66 67.51 -38.92
C GLY A 619 25.50 68.39 -38.44
N SER A 620 24.40 67.80 -37.96
CA SER A 620 23.34 68.55 -37.27
C SER A 620 23.86 69.11 -35.95
N ASP A 621 23.40 70.30 -35.55
CA ASP A 621 23.67 70.86 -34.21
C ASP A 621 23.26 69.90 -33.09
N ARG A 622 22.23 69.09 -33.33
CA ARG A 622 21.72 68.09 -32.38
C ARG A 622 22.40 66.74 -32.47
N ALA A 623 23.27 66.53 -33.46
CA ALA A 623 24.10 65.33 -33.51
C ALA A 623 24.93 65.20 -32.22
N SER A 624 25.27 66.33 -31.59
CA SER A 624 26.07 66.47 -30.37
C SER A 624 25.35 66.22 -29.05
N ASP A 625 24.06 65.90 -29.08
CA ASP A 625 23.28 65.72 -27.86
C ASP A 625 23.81 64.57 -27.01
N THR A 626 24.20 64.90 -25.78
CA THR A 626 24.59 63.93 -24.75
C THR A 626 23.37 63.30 -24.08
N THR A 627 23.52 62.19 -23.36
CA THR A 627 22.43 61.59 -22.54
C THR A 627 21.79 62.59 -21.57
N ARG A 628 22.57 63.58 -21.09
CA ARG A 628 22.07 64.69 -20.25
C ARG A 628 21.25 65.70 -21.06
N ALA A 629 21.71 66.06 -22.25
CA ALA A 629 20.99 66.96 -23.16
C ALA A 629 19.67 66.32 -23.61
N ILE A 630 19.68 65.06 -24.05
CA ILE A 630 18.50 64.29 -24.47
C ILE A 630 17.42 64.28 -23.36
N GLY A 631 17.84 64.11 -22.10
CA GLY A 631 16.94 64.08 -20.95
C GLY A 631 16.30 65.43 -20.58
N LYS A 632 16.91 66.56 -20.98
CA LYS A 632 16.45 67.91 -20.61
C LYS A 632 15.86 68.71 -21.78
N ALA A 633 16.25 68.40 -23.01
CA ALA A 633 15.89 69.15 -24.20
C ALA A 633 14.37 69.17 -24.45
N SER A 634 13.85 70.36 -24.75
CA SER A 634 12.41 70.62 -24.96
C SER A 634 11.88 70.14 -26.31
N TYR A 635 12.77 69.82 -27.26
CA TYR A 635 12.44 69.19 -28.55
C TYR A 635 12.32 67.66 -28.46
N TYR A 636 12.43 67.09 -27.26
CA TYR A 636 11.96 65.75 -26.96
C TYR A 636 10.72 65.81 -26.07
N VAL A 637 9.75 64.94 -26.32
CA VAL A 637 8.61 64.69 -25.44
C VAL A 637 8.92 63.48 -24.56
N THR A 638 8.62 63.59 -23.27
CA THR A 638 8.69 62.43 -22.36
C THR A 638 7.44 61.60 -22.51
N ILE A 639 7.60 60.30 -22.77
CA ILE A 639 6.49 59.35 -22.84
C ILE A 639 6.51 58.51 -21.56
N ASN A 640 5.38 58.44 -20.84
CA ASN A 640 5.27 57.67 -19.61
C ASN A 640 4.72 56.25 -19.84
N ASP A 641 3.98 56.06 -20.95
CA ASP A 641 3.42 54.77 -21.33
C ASP A 641 4.45 53.95 -22.11
N TRP A 642 4.95 52.90 -21.45
CA TRP A 642 5.91 51.95 -22.01
C TRP A 642 5.32 51.00 -23.05
N THR A 643 4.02 51.06 -23.30
CA THR A 643 3.35 50.36 -24.41
C THR A 643 3.16 51.26 -25.63
N ALA A 644 3.45 52.56 -25.50
CA ALA A 644 3.27 53.56 -26.54
C ALA A 644 4.54 53.89 -27.32
N LEU A 645 5.66 53.15 -27.14
CA LEU A 645 6.88 53.41 -27.90
C LEU A 645 6.65 53.21 -29.40
N ARG A 646 7.35 54.02 -30.18
CA ARG A 646 7.37 53.98 -31.64
C ARG A 646 8.81 53.88 -32.11
N THR A 647 9.05 53.16 -33.20
CA THR A 647 10.37 52.99 -33.82
C THR A 647 11.11 54.33 -33.94
N GLY A 648 12.32 54.42 -33.38
CA GLY A 648 13.12 55.64 -33.31
C GLY A 648 12.96 56.45 -32.01
N ASP A 649 12.07 56.07 -31.10
CA ASP A 649 12.06 56.69 -29.77
C ASP A 649 13.35 56.32 -29.00
N LEU A 650 13.86 57.24 -28.19
CA LEU A 650 15.03 57.01 -27.36
C LEU A 650 14.64 56.53 -25.98
N ILE A 651 15.34 55.55 -25.44
CA ILE A 651 15.22 55.14 -24.04
C ILE A 651 16.50 55.60 -23.33
N ASN A 652 16.40 56.69 -22.57
CA ASN A 652 17.53 57.45 -22.06
C ASN A 652 17.58 57.45 -20.53
N LYS A 653 18.73 57.07 -19.98
CA LYS A 653 19.11 57.28 -18.58
C LYS A 653 20.12 58.42 -18.52
N SER A 654 19.65 59.58 -18.07
CA SER A 654 20.42 60.83 -18.07
C SER A 654 21.75 60.67 -17.35
N GLY A 655 22.85 60.98 -18.03
CA GLY A 655 24.21 60.86 -17.49
C GLY A 655 24.78 59.44 -17.50
N ALA A 656 24.07 58.44 -18.03
CA ALA A 656 24.51 57.05 -18.08
C ALA A 656 24.52 56.47 -19.51
N HIS A 657 23.35 56.14 -20.08
CA HIS A 657 23.25 55.41 -21.35
C HIS A 657 21.97 55.75 -22.11
N VAL A 658 22.00 55.61 -23.43
CA VAL A 658 20.83 55.78 -24.31
C VAL A 658 20.81 54.73 -25.40
N VAL A 659 19.62 54.21 -25.69
CA VAL A 659 19.36 53.21 -26.74
C VAL A 659 18.22 53.68 -27.64
N VAL A 660 18.15 53.16 -28.86
CA VAL A 660 17.10 53.47 -29.83
C VAL A 660 16.13 52.29 -29.91
N PHE A 661 14.85 52.55 -29.68
CA PHE A 661 13.79 51.54 -29.80
C PHE A 661 13.49 51.22 -31.27
N LEU A 662 13.42 49.93 -31.63
CA LEU A 662 13.07 49.50 -32.98
C LEU A 662 11.61 49.01 -33.05
N TYR A 663 11.25 47.97 -32.31
CA TYR A 663 9.89 47.43 -32.30
C TYR A 663 9.66 46.59 -31.04
N TYR A 664 8.40 46.46 -30.62
CA TYR A 664 8.07 45.42 -29.65
C TYR A 664 8.29 44.08 -30.29
N THR A 665 8.87 43.19 -29.50
CA THR A 665 8.90 41.82 -29.87
C THR A 665 7.49 41.32 -29.56
N ASP A 666 7.08 41.01 -28.34
CA ASP A 666 5.77 40.37 -28.12
C ASP A 666 4.53 41.30 -28.21
N ALA A 667 3.36 40.69 -28.44
CA ALA A 667 2.07 41.40 -28.54
C ALA A 667 1.65 42.06 -27.22
N ALA A 668 2.07 41.49 -26.08
CA ALA A 668 1.86 42.06 -24.75
C ALA A 668 2.78 43.25 -24.45
N LYS A 669 3.69 43.58 -25.39
CA LYS A 669 4.66 44.68 -25.30
C LYS A 669 5.56 44.56 -24.06
N THR A 670 5.94 43.34 -23.68
CA THR A 670 6.80 43.07 -22.53
C THR A 670 8.28 43.07 -22.88
N GLN A 671 8.62 42.91 -24.15
CA GLN A 671 9.97 42.91 -24.70
C GLN A 671 10.05 43.75 -25.97
N PHE A 672 11.24 44.27 -26.24
CA PHE A 672 11.52 45.04 -27.44
C PHE A 672 12.86 44.68 -28.08
N MET A 673 12.95 44.95 -29.37
CA MET A 673 14.19 45.01 -30.12
C MET A 673 14.74 46.44 -30.05
N LEU A 674 15.99 46.57 -29.66
CA LEU A 674 16.72 47.83 -29.58
C LEU A 674 17.92 47.80 -30.50
N ILE A 675 18.40 48.99 -30.90
CA ILE A 675 19.74 49.18 -31.45
C ILE A 675 20.51 50.17 -30.57
N GLU A 676 21.75 49.83 -30.26
CA GLU A 676 22.58 50.62 -29.36
C GLU A 676 24.06 50.53 -29.71
N GLN A 677 24.81 51.51 -29.19
CA GLN A 677 26.27 51.57 -29.25
C GLN A 677 26.81 51.66 -27.82
N GLY A 678 27.63 50.70 -27.42
CA GLY A 678 28.08 50.58 -26.03
C GLY A 678 26.96 50.16 -25.07
N GLY A 679 27.28 49.99 -23.79
CA GLY A 679 26.32 49.58 -22.76
C GLY A 679 26.98 49.19 -21.43
N GLY A 680 26.14 48.90 -20.42
CA GLY A 680 26.57 48.46 -19.09
C GLY A 680 26.96 46.98 -18.98
N GLU A 681 26.79 46.20 -20.05
CA GLU A 681 27.22 44.80 -20.11
C GLU A 681 28.72 44.70 -20.43
N ALA A 682 29.39 43.75 -19.78
CA ALA A 682 30.79 43.44 -20.04
C ALA A 682 31.00 43.11 -21.52
N ALA A 683 32.07 43.66 -22.12
CA ALA A 683 32.50 43.42 -23.50
C ALA A 683 31.64 43.99 -24.66
N ILE A 684 30.65 44.89 -24.44
CA ILE A 684 30.04 45.66 -25.55
C ILE A 684 30.91 46.86 -25.90
N ASN A 685 31.50 46.86 -27.10
CA ASN A 685 32.32 47.95 -27.65
C ASN A 685 31.93 48.38 -29.08
N THR A 686 30.81 47.87 -29.59
CA THR A 686 30.40 47.94 -31.00
C THR A 686 28.89 48.16 -31.09
N VAL A 687 28.37 48.53 -32.28
CA VAL A 687 26.92 48.68 -32.46
C VAL A 687 26.31 47.29 -32.37
N SER A 688 25.15 47.17 -31.73
CA SER A 688 24.46 45.89 -31.63
C SER A 688 22.96 46.08 -31.58
N CYS A 689 22.24 45.07 -32.08
CA CYS A 689 20.82 44.92 -31.76
C CYS A 689 20.67 43.99 -30.56
N ASN A 690 19.68 44.24 -29.73
CA ASN A 690 19.42 43.45 -28.53
C ASN A 690 17.92 43.33 -28.27
N VAL A 691 17.48 42.13 -27.88
CA VAL A 691 16.14 41.93 -27.29
C VAL A 691 16.25 42.06 -25.78
N ARG A 692 15.43 42.93 -25.19
CA ARG A 692 15.41 43.19 -23.75
C ARG A 692 13.98 43.34 -23.27
N THR A 693 13.74 43.03 -22.00
CA THR A 693 12.43 43.25 -21.39
C THR A 693 12.22 44.74 -21.14
N VAL A 694 10.98 45.20 -21.30
CA VAL A 694 10.55 46.55 -20.95
C VAL A 694 10.83 46.84 -19.47
N ALA A 695 10.58 45.86 -18.60
CA ALA A 695 10.85 45.95 -17.17
C ALA A 695 12.33 46.27 -16.88
N ALA A 696 13.28 45.66 -17.62
CA ALA A 696 14.71 45.89 -17.40
C ALA A 696 15.13 47.35 -17.58
N TYR A 697 14.44 48.12 -18.42
CA TYR A 697 14.72 49.56 -18.62
C TYR A 697 13.85 50.44 -17.74
N ARG A 698 12.55 50.14 -17.62
CA ARG A 698 11.61 50.87 -16.77
C ARG A 698 12.08 50.90 -15.32
N ASP A 699 12.40 49.72 -14.77
CA ASP A 699 12.74 49.56 -13.36
C ASP A 699 14.17 50.04 -13.07
N ALA A 700 15.02 50.13 -14.09
CA ALA A 700 16.37 50.70 -14.01
C ALA A 700 16.43 52.24 -14.11
N GLY A 701 15.27 52.91 -14.17
CA GLY A 701 15.16 54.38 -14.15
C GLY A 701 15.46 55.06 -15.49
N TYR A 702 15.25 54.36 -16.62
CA TYR A 702 15.29 55.00 -17.94
C TYR A 702 14.00 55.78 -18.20
N SER A 703 14.10 56.80 -19.06
CA SER A 703 12.97 57.61 -19.52
C SER A 703 12.83 57.52 -21.03
N ILE A 704 11.60 57.43 -21.55
CA ILE A 704 11.35 57.43 -22.99
C ILE A 704 11.33 58.87 -23.49
N ARG A 705 12.12 59.17 -24.52
CA ARG A 705 12.29 60.49 -25.13
C ARG A 705 11.99 60.38 -26.62
N ARG A 706 10.86 60.94 -27.03
CA ARG A 706 10.41 60.96 -28.43
C ARG A 706 10.79 62.30 -29.09
N PRO A 707 11.48 62.32 -30.24
CA PRO A 707 11.74 63.58 -30.96
C PRO A 707 10.40 64.21 -31.41
N LYS A 708 10.30 65.53 -31.28
CA LYS A 708 9.15 66.32 -31.76
C LYS A 708 9.14 66.50 -33.27
#